data_AF-A0A660R115-F1
#
_entry.id   AF-A0A660R115-F1
#
_cell.length_a   1.000
_cell.length_b   1.000
_cell.length_c   1.000
_cell.angle_alpha   90.00
_cell.angle_beta   90.00
_cell.angle_gamma   90.00
#
_symmetry.space_group_name_H-M   'P 1'
#
loop_
_entity.id
_entity.type
_entity.pdbx_description
1 polymer ?
#
loop_
_entity_poly.entity_id
_entity_poly.type
_entity_poly.pdbx_seq_one_letter_code
_entity_poly.pdbx_strand_id
1 'polypeptide(L)'
;MAEDVYFDGDAGAGDPSWNTAINWNGDAVPTASSNVRALDLPGYGAVIGGPGVVADTIDVGDIYGNSGELTVDPAGSLSTTAEIIISPNAAGPGKLVNNGQIDVGTTLYFRAGESTVENHGTLTTTVALILGEQATASSTLLNTGDIAVGTWLYLSLNASNNVSVFNMDGGTVTAERIEMPGAGRGHLNLHGGTITLDALALNGSGNYTIDIEEGVLVVNSEIDTNGANYMVSIGLITAYGGEGTVVVDYNAGLDQSTLSAIAPPPTTDYALVLEDTFDTGGVATSDLGYNIGARQSGSAAPHAIISAGASLTATGELNVTDVTHSSATFTSPLGDGSFSVKVEGMQDTAPAGNATAFSVESTGNTSWGNTPMSVVIFPDGDIDLRFGSLGNIDVLALPNAEISAALGTTFDASDWHSYEIKANAYSATNGTWVFFVDGVHIQSGFHYAFEDENLKVSWRPTGLPADTTWDNLKVTFIDPIHPFVDTFDTLDSVNINQNLDVRQEDGFIPSGYTKEDFGLAASISGETLTLDGAGNVIADANFNHELIYKDFILSFDVVMNDTSDQWIAVYLYDSNNTWIGSSGSDFGVHILGNGSAGIFLVNDMDYVTDPNHLITVDAAILDAAGYPDAFSYDKTQKHTIELRSWVGAEGLTNTVDFVVDGHLIGTGHYSFPDFSTRTLQIISSFGISGNGGATIDNLALRYVPGPDAAYEQWAIGKGLYGPNDPRTLDVELDGLDNWHEWAYGGDPWVDDAVDVLPKLVDTTIVSPTVTEMTYVFNRMLPAVDSPILYQLYKASNLTITSWDDITFSHVSGTQPLDDVSYIQVTNSVPYTNSPQGFIELKVTE
;
A
#
# COMPACT_ATOMS: atom_id res chain seq x y z
N MET A 1 -39.75 20.44 40.81
CA MET A 1 -39.52 19.90 39.46
C MET A 1 -39.10 21.09 38.64
N ALA A 2 -37.91 21.03 38.04
CA ALA A 2 -37.54 22.03 37.04
C ALA A 2 -38.62 22.02 35.95
N GLU A 3 -38.95 23.19 35.43
CA GLU A 3 -39.87 23.29 34.30
C GLU A 3 -39.11 22.84 33.04
N ASP A 4 -39.71 21.92 32.28
CA ASP A 4 -39.14 21.47 31.01
C ASP A 4 -39.26 22.60 29.99
N VAL A 5 -38.12 23.03 29.47
CA VAL A 5 -38.01 24.03 28.42
C VAL A 5 -37.74 23.31 27.10
N TYR A 6 -38.63 23.40 26.12
CA TYR A 6 -38.45 22.80 24.80
C TYR A 6 -38.30 23.89 23.74
N PHE A 7 -37.46 23.59 22.75
CA PHE A 7 -37.26 24.43 21.59
C PHE A 7 -38.52 24.37 20.73
N ASP A 8 -39.21 25.50 20.57
CA ASP A 8 -40.47 25.61 19.82
C ASP A 8 -40.34 26.45 18.54
N GLY A 9 -39.19 27.13 18.35
CA GLY A 9 -38.89 27.87 17.14
C GLY A 9 -39.86 29.03 16.85
N ASP A 10 -40.58 29.52 17.88
CA ASP A 10 -41.68 30.48 17.75
C ASP A 10 -41.25 31.87 17.23
N ALA A 11 -39.93 32.15 17.15
CA ALA A 11 -39.37 33.39 16.61
C ALA A 11 -39.64 33.65 15.11
N GLY A 12 -40.23 32.68 14.41
CA GLY A 12 -40.40 32.71 12.96
C GLY A 12 -39.11 32.30 12.27
N ALA A 13 -39.22 31.26 11.42
CA ALA A 13 -38.27 30.58 10.52
C ALA A 13 -36.87 31.19 10.17
N GLY A 14 -36.13 31.87 11.06
CA GLY A 14 -34.92 32.60 10.66
C GLY A 14 -33.76 32.68 11.65
N ASP A 15 -33.95 32.41 12.94
CA ASP A 15 -32.86 32.41 13.92
C ASP A 15 -32.97 31.20 14.85
N PRO A 16 -32.21 30.10 14.62
CA PRO A 16 -32.22 28.92 15.47
C PRO A 16 -31.40 29.10 16.77
N SER A 17 -30.92 30.31 17.09
CA SER A 17 -29.98 30.50 18.18
C SER A 17 -30.55 30.21 19.56
N TRP A 18 -29.76 29.51 20.38
CA TRP A 18 -30.09 29.17 21.76
C TRP A 18 -30.37 30.41 22.63
N ASN A 19 -29.63 31.49 22.41
CA ASN A 19 -29.70 32.70 23.24
C ASN A 19 -30.90 33.60 22.91
N THR A 20 -31.72 33.24 21.91
CA THR A 20 -32.92 33.97 21.55
C THR A 20 -34.11 33.42 22.35
N ALA A 21 -34.56 34.17 23.35
CA ALA A 21 -35.56 33.73 24.33
C ALA A 21 -36.88 33.23 23.69
N ILE A 22 -37.29 33.84 22.57
CA ILE A 22 -38.52 33.50 21.83
C ILE A 22 -38.44 32.15 21.07
N ASN A 23 -37.29 31.48 21.07
CA ASN A 23 -37.16 30.12 20.52
C ASN A 23 -37.55 29.01 21.51
N TRP A 24 -37.94 29.39 22.73
CA TRP A 24 -38.20 28.50 23.84
C TRP A 24 -39.62 28.70 24.38
N ASN A 25 -40.26 27.61 24.76
CA ASN A 25 -41.59 27.67 25.37
C ASN A 25 -41.57 28.52 26.65
N GLY A 26 -42.28 29.65 26.61
CA GLY A 26 -42.33 30.60 27.72
C GLY A 26 -41.39 31.80 27.60
N ASP A 27 -40.76 32.00 26.43
CA ASP A 27 -39.97 33.18 26.09
C ASP A 27 -38.77 33.41 27.04
N ALA A 28 -38.09 32.34 27.46
CA ALA A 28 -36.97 32.40 28.39
C ALA A 28 -35.80 31.50 27.94
N VAL A 29 -34.58 32.06 27.92
CA VAL A 29 -33.36 31.32 27.61
C VAL A 29 -33.08 30.28 28.71
N PRO A 30 -32.76 29.03 28.36
CA PRO A 30 -32.37 28.01 29.33
C PRO A 30 -31.20 28.43 30.24
N THR A 31 -31.22 27.91 31.46
CA THR A 31 -30.21 28.16 32.49
C THR A 31 -29.69 26.83 33.05
N ALA A 32 -28.67 26.86 33.91
CA ALA A 32 -28.13 25.67 34.57
C ALA A 32 -29.12 24.88 35.45
N SER A 33 -30.36 25.36 35.62
CA SER A 33 -31.45 24.62 36.30
C SER A 33 -32.58 24.18 35.35
N SER A 34 -32.42 24.39 34.05
CA SER A 34 -33.42 24.09 33.02
C SER A 34 -33.19 22.68 32.47
N ASN A 35 -34.27 21.89 32.39
CA ASN A 35 -34.28 20.67 31.58
C ASN A 35 -34.65 21.06 30.16
N VAL A 36 -33.77 20.84 29.20
CA VAL A 36 -33.96 21.30 27.83
C VAL A 36 -34.35 20.16 26.91
N ARG A 37 -35.27 20.41 25.97
CA ARG A 37 -35.53 19.53 24.83
C ARG A 37 -35.21 20.25 23.52
N ALA A 38 -34.14 19.83 22.85
CA ALA A 38 -33.74 20.31 21.53
C ALA A 38 -34.50 19.49 20.47
N LEU A 39 -35.61 20.06 19.98
CA LEU A 39 -36.45 19.44 18.96
C LEU A 39 -36.03 19.89 17.56
N ASP A 40 -36.17 19.01 16.58
CA ASP A 40 -36.08 19.35 15.16
C ASP A 40 -37.47 19.79 14.66
N LEU A 41 -37.59 21.08 14.34
CA LEU A 41 -38.79 21.67 13.75
C LEU A 41 -38.52 21.90 12.28
N PRO A 42 -39.49 21.68 11.37
CA PRO A 42 -39.30 21.47 9.94
C PRO A 42 -38.05 22.09 9.28
N GLY A 43 -36.89 21.44 9.45
CA GLY A 43 -35.60 21.80 8.83
C GLY A 43 -34.66 22.69 9.65
N TYR A 44 -34.88 22.88 10.95
CA TYR A 44 -33.99 23.67 11.83
C TYR A 44 -33.96 23.10 13.26
N GLY A 45 -32.77 22.68 13.71
CA GLY A 45 -32.46 22.37 15.11
C GLY A 45 -31.98 23.57 15.93
N ALA A 46 -31.75 23.38 17.23
CA ALA A 46 -31.20 24.42 18.10
C ALA A 46 -29.70 24.65 17.83
N VAL A 47 -29.27 25.91 17.74
CA VAL A 47 -27.86 26.26 17.43
C VAL A 47 -27.23 27.09 18.55
N ILE A 48 -26.06 26.67 19.03
CA ILE A 48 -25.24 27.38 20.02
C ILE A 48 -24.07 28.05 19.29
N GLY A 49 -24.27 29.32 18.90
CA GLY A 49 -23.29 30.11 18.15
C GLY A 49 -22.26 30.88 19.00
N GLY A 50 -22.38 30.86 20.33
CA GLY A 50 -21.51 31.62 21.22
C GLY A 50 -21.28 30.95 22.58
N PRO A 51 -20.29 31.42 23.36
CA PRO A 51 -19.87 30.76 24.59
C PRO A 51 -20.84 30.99 25.75
N GLY A 52 -20.76 30.11 26.74
CA GLY A 52 -21.38 30.24 28.06
C GLY A 52 -22.81 29.73 28.16
N VAL A 53 -23.28 28.91 27.22
CA VAL A 53 -24.58 28.27 27.30
C VAL A 53 -24.57 27.20 28.38
N VAL A 54 -25.61 27.18 29.22
CA VAL A 54 -25.75 26.23 30.33
C VAL A 54 -27.15 25.63 30.42
N ALA A 55 -27.23 24.35 30.79
CA ALA A 55 -28.47 23.62 31.07
C ALA A 55 -28.29 22.67 32.28
N ASP A 56 -29.37 22.14 32.84
CA ASP A 56 -29.27 21.03 33.79
C ASP A 56 -29.12 19.71 33.03
N THR A 57 -30.17 19.33 32.29
CA THR A 57 -30.19 18.22 31.35
C THR A 57 -30.56 18.70 29.95
N ILE A 58 -30.14 17.96 28.91
CA ILE A 58 -30.57 18.19 27.53
C ILE A 58 -31.03 16.88 26.91
N ASP A 59 -32.26 16.83 26.45
CA ASP A 59 -32.77 15.81 25.55
C ASP A 59 -32.66 16.32 24.10
N VAL A 60 -31.91 15.62 23.25
CA VAL A 60 -31.92 15.87 21.79
C VAL A 60 -32.99 14.95 21.19
N GLY A 61 -34.17 15.53 21.00
CA GLY A 61 -35.44 14.85 20.74
C GLY A 61 -36.36 14.89 21.97
N ASP A 62 -37.41 14.08 22.00
CA ASP A 62 -38.22 13.95 23.22
C ASP A 62 -38.79 12.55 23.49
N ILE A 63 -39.31 12.42 24.72
CA ILE A 63 -39.95 11.19 25.20
C ILE A 63 -41.24 10.83 24.45
N TYR A 64 -41.75 11.70 23.58
CA TYR A 64 -42.96 11.50 22.80
C TYR A 64 -42.67 11.03 21.36
N GLY A 65 -41.39 10.90 20.99
CA GLY A 65 -40.95 10.41 19.69
C GLY A 65 -40.75 11.51 18.65
N ASN A 66 -40.67 12.78 19.07
CA ASN A 66 -40.25 13.85 18.17
C ASN A 66 -38.74 13.77 17.94
N SER A 67 -38.33 14.08 16.71
CA SER A 67 -36.92 14.16 16.33
C SER A 67 -36.24 15.36 16.98
N GLY A 68 -34.92 15.29 17.15
CA GLY A 68 -34.12 16.36 17.72
C GLY A 68 -32.85 16.64 16.95
N GLU A 69 -32.47 17.91 16.90
CA GLU A 69 -31.19 18.35 16.36
C GLU A 69 -30.61 19.48 17.22
N LEU A 70 -29.33 19.35 17.58
CA LEU A 70 -28.55 20.34 18.32
C LEU A 70 -27.19 20.53 17.65
N THR A 71 -26.82 21.77 17.36
CA THR A 71 -25.50 22.13 16.81
C THR A 71 -24.77 23.09 17.75
N VAL A 72 -23.51 22.83 18.03
CA VAL A 72 -22.58 23.77 18.69
C VAL A 72 -21.56 24.22 17.66
N ASP A 73 -21.60 25.50 17.30
CA ASP A 73 -20.70 26.10 16.31
C ASP A 73 -19.26 26.20 16.86
N PRO A 74 -18.23 26.46 16.02
CA PRO A 74 -16.85 26.59 16.48
C PRO A 74 -16.59 27.60 17.61
N ALA A 75 -17.39 28.67 17.68
CA ALA A 75 -17.31 29.68 18.75
C ALA A 75 -18.25 29.39 19.94
N GLY A 76 -19.07 28.34 19.83
CA GLY A 76 -20.06 27.93 20.81
C GLY A 76 -19.45 27.16 21.98
N SER A 77 -19.99 27.36 23.17
CA SER A 77 -19.71 26.49 24.31
C SER A 77 -20.96 26.16 25.09
N LEU A 78 -21.14 24.87 25.39
CA LEU A 78 -22.28 24.31 26.11
C LEU A 78 -21.78 23.55 27.34
N SER A 79 -22.37 23.80 28.51
CA SER A 79 -22.14 22.98 29.70
C SER A 79 -23.45 22.50 30.32
N THR A 80 -23.54 21.24 30.72
CA THR A 80 -24.66 20.71 31.52
C THR A 80 -24.25 20.44 32.95
N THR A 81 -25.14 20.61 33.93
CA THR A 81 -24.86 20.16 35.31
C THR A 81 -25.11 18.66 35.51
N ALA A 82 -25.90 18.04 34.64
CA ALA A 82 -26.19 16.62 34.63
C ALA A 82 -25.92 16.01 33.24
N GLU A 83 -26.93 15.39 32.61
CA GLU A 83 -26.78 14.54 31.44
C GLU A 83 -27.20 15.22 30.12
N ILE A 84 -26.64 14.72 29.02
CA ILE A 84 -27.20 14.90 27.68
C ILE A 84 -27.72 13.53 27.22
N ILE A 85 -28.94 13.50 26.68
CA ILE A 85 -29.60 12.29 26.19
C ILE A 85 -29.97 12.49 24.72
N ILE A 86 -29.32 11.73 23.84
CA ILE A 86 -29.67 11.65 22.43
C ILE A 86 -30.74 10.58 22.26
N SER A 87 -31.83 10.95 21.57
CA SER A 87 -32.96 10.07 21.28
C SER A 87 -33.52 9.38 22.52
N PRO A 88 -34.14 10.15 23.45
CA PRO A 88 -34.72 9.59 24.68
C PRO A 88 -35.85 8.58 24.43
N ASN A 89 -36.41 8.51 23.21
CA ASN A 89 -37.45 7.58 22.78
C ASN A 89 -37.07 6.91 21.44
N ALA A 90 -37.39 5.62 21.28
CA ALA A 90 -37.10 4.86 20.07
C ALA A 90 -37.73 5.38 18.77
N ALA A 91 -38.78 6.20 18.86
CA ALA A 91 -39.49 6.73 17.70
C ALA A 91 -38.92 8.06 17.16
N GLY A 92 -38.12 8.78 17.96
CA GLY A 92 -37.59 10.10 17.60
C GLY A 92 -36.08 10.05 17.41
N PRO A 93 -35.55 10.16 16.17
CA PRO A 93 -34.11 10.25 15.95
C PRO A 93 -33.53 11.54 16.52
N GLY A 94 -32.26 11.50 16.90
CA GLY A 94 -31.56 12.60 17.55
C GLY A 94 -30.19 12.81 16.90
N LYS A 95 -29.88 14.06 16.58
CA LYS A 95 -28.60 14.45 15.98
C LYS A 95 -27.91 15.54 16.81
N LEU A 96 -26.66 15.33 17.19
CA LEU A 96 -25.82 16.33 17.82
C LEU A 96 -24.57 16.58 16.98
N VAL A 97 -24.32 17.82 16.59
CA VAL A 97 -23.10 18.25 15.90
C VAL A 97 -22.30 19.16 16.83
N ASN A 98 -21.07 18.78 17.15
CA ASN A 98 -20.17 19.56 18.00
C ASN A 98 -18.95 20.04 17.20
N ASN A 99 -18.93 21.32 16.86
CA ASN A 99 -17.75 21.99 16.29
C ASN A 99 -17.00 22.85 17.32
N GLY A 100 -17.58 23.05 18.52
CA GLY A 100 -17.07 23.93 19.57
C GLY A 100 -16.69 23.16 20.84
N GLN A 101 -17.17 23.61 21.99
CA GLN A 101 -16.92 22.95 23.28
C GLN A 101 -18.22 22.46 23.93
N ILE A 102 -18.27 21.19 24.32
CA ILE A 102 -19.35 20.61 25.12
C ILE A 102 -18.77 19.99 26.39
N ASP A 103 -19.25 20.43 27.56
CA ASP A 103 -18.90 19.86 28.87
C ASP A 103 -20.14 19.24 29.52
N VAL A 104 -20.20 17.91 29.58
CA VAL A 104 -21.30 17.17 30.19
C VAL A 104 -20.99 16.87 31.66
N GLY A 105 -21.81 17.44 32.55
CA GLY A 105 -21.61 17.34 34.01
C GLY A 105 -21.63 15.92 34.55
N THR A 106 -22.28 14.97 33.86
CA THR A 106 -22.21 13.55 34.18
C THR A 106 -21.96 12.69 32.93
N THR A 107 -23.02 12.31 32.23
CA THR A 107 -23.00 11.26 31.22
C THR A 107 -23.69 11.72 29.94
N LEU A 108 -23.11 11.39 28.78
CA LEU A 108 -23.77 11.48 27.48
C LEU A 108 -24.35 10.12 27.11
N TYR A 109 -25.67 10.06 26.94
CA TYR A 109 -26.42 8.85 26.61
C TYR A 109 -26.92 8.86 25.16
N PHE A 110 -26.74 7.75 24.47
CA PHE A 110 -27.47 7.39 23.27
C PHE A 110 -28.53 6.37 23.73
N ARG A 111 -29.70 6.90 24.10
CA ARG A 111 -30.62 6.17 24.98
C ARG A 111 -31.43 5.12 24.22
N ALA A 112 -32.16 5.52 23.18
CA ALA A 112 -33.04 4.66 22.38
C ALA A 112 -33.11 5.14 20.93
N GLY A 113 -33.61 4.33 20.00
CA GLY A 113 -33.83 4.78 18.62
C GLY A 113 -32.54 5.11 17.90
N GLU A 114 -32.66 5.81 16.77
CA GLU A 114 -31.52 6.22 15.96
C GLU A 114 -30.87 7.49 16.55
N SER A 115 -29.56 7.47 16.74
CA SER A 115 -28.81 8.57 17.35
C SER A 115 -27.51 8.82 16.58
N THR A 116 -27.24 10.07 16.19
CA THR A 116 -26.00 10.45 15.53
C THR A 116 -25.30 11.56 16.30
N VAL A 117 -24.01 11.40 16.56
CA VAL A 117 -23.13 12.46 17.08
C VAL A 117 -21.96 12.66 16.13
N GLU A 118 -21.73 13.91 15.72
CA GLU A 118 -20.59 14.35 14.94
C GLU A 118 -19.71 15.24 15.82
N ASN A 119 -18.54 14.79 16.25
CA ASN A 119 -17.61 15.56 17.08
C ASN A 119 -16.39 16.01 16.28
N HIS A 120 -16.31 17.31 16.03
CA HIS A 120 -15.18 18.02 15.43
C HIS A 120 -14.47 18.97 16.41
N GLY A 121 -15.08 19.23 17.57
CA GLY A 121 -14.55 20.09 18.63
C GLY A 121 -14.08 19.31 19.86
N THR A 122 -14.25 19.91 21.05
CA THR A 122 -13.95 19.27 22.34
C THR A 122 -15.23 18.81 23.03
N LEU A 123 -15.31 17.54 23.40
CA LEU A 123 -16.40 16.94 24.15
C LEU A 123 -15.87 16.30 25.45
N THR A 124 -16.26 16.84 26.59
CA THR A 124 -15.90 16.27 27.90
C THR A 124 -17.12 15.66 28.57
N THR A 125 -17.01 14.47 29.14
CA THR A 125 -18.01 13.92 30.07
C THR A 125 -17.34 13.61 31.40
N THR A 126 -17.97 13.99 32.52
CA THR A 126 -17.36 13.81 33.84
C THR A 126 -17.40 12.35 34.32
N VAL A 127 -18.35 11.56 33.83
CA VAL A 127 -18.56 10.17 34.27
C VAL A 127 -18.46 9.19 33.10
N ALA A 128 -19.33 9.31 32.10
CA ALA A 128 -19.43 8.28 31.07
C ALA A 128 -19.90 8.80 29.71
N LEU A 129 -19.59 8.02 28.69
CA LEU A 129 -20.12 8.11 27.34
C LEU A 129 -20.71 6.74 26.98
N ILE A 130 -22.03 6.68 26.73
CA ILE A 130 -22.75 5.42 26.51
C ILE A 130 -23.44 5.47 25.14
N LEU A 131 -22.92 4.72 24.17
CA LEU A 131 -23.46 4.68 22.81
C LEU A 131 -24.69 3.77 22.67
N GLY A 132 -24.91 2.84 23.59
CA GLY A 132 -26.05 1.92 23.51
C GLY A 132 -26.64 1.62 24.88
N GLU A 133 -27.49 2.51 25.40
CA GLU A 133 -28.09 2.33 26.73
C GLU A 133 -29.20 1.26 26.73
N GLN A 134 -30.13 1.34 25.77
CA GLN A 134 -31.31 0.45 25.69
C GLN A 134 -31.29 -0.46 24.46
N ALA A 135 -32.16 -1.49 24.47
CA ALA A 135 -32.28 -2.50 23.41
C ALA A 135 -32.62 -1.98 22.02
N THR A 136 -33.26 -0.83 21.95
CA THR A 136 -33.70 -0.21 20.70
C THR A 136 -32.73 0.87 20.22
N ALA A 137 -31.59 1.07 20.89
CA ALA A 137 -30.61 2.06 20.48
C ALA A 137 -29.87 1.59 19.22
N SER A 138 -29.79 2.48 18.23
CA SER A 138 -28.97 2.37 17.03
C SER A 138 -28.18 3.65 16.93
N SER A 139 -26.87 3.60 17.18
CA SER A 139 -26.06 4.81 17.33
C SER A 139 -24.86 4.85 16.43
N THR A 140 -24.51 6.07 16.02
CA THR A 140 -23.28 6.38 15.30
C THR A 140 -22.62 7.59 15.93
N LEU A 141 -21.35 7.47 16.28
CA LEU A 141 -20.49 8.57 16.70
C LEU A 141 -19.36 8.68 15.68
N LEU A 142 -19.23 9.85 15.06
CA LEU A 142 -18.11 10.22 14.19
C LEU A 142 -17.21 11.18 14.95
N ASN A 143 -15.92 10.87 15.09
CA ASN A 143 -14.98 11.72 15.79
C ASN A 143 -13.79 12.14 14.92
N THR A 144 -13.58 13.45 14.85
CA THR A 144 -12.35 14.07 14.31
C THR A 144 -11.72 15.06 15.30
N GLY A 145 -12.41 15.36 16.41
CA GLY A 145 -11.97 16.26 17.48
C GLY A 145 -11.49 15.52 18.74
N ASP A 146 -11.59 16.19 19.89
CA ASP A 146 -11.14 15.66 21.17
C ASP A 146 -12.32 15.21 22.04
N ILE A 147 -12.22 14.02 22.63
CA ILE A 147 -13.19 13.50 23.60
C ILE A 147 -12.46 13.11 24.89
N ALA A 148 -12.89 13.67 26.03
CA ALA A 148 -12.41 13.27 27.35
C ALA A 148 -13.57 12.65 28.16
N VAL A 149 -13.47 11.37 28.47
CA VAL A 149 -14.47 10.62 29.25
C VAL A 149 -13.90 10.32 30.64
N GLY A 150 -14.58 10.79 31.69
CA GLY A 150 -14.04 10.71 33.05
C GLY A 150 -13.86 9.30 33.58
N THR A 151 -14.65 8.31 33.16
CA THR A 151 -14.52 6.93 33.64
C THR A 151 -14.85 5.91 32.55
N TRP A 152 -16.09 5.87 32.09
CA TRP A 152 -16.58 4.74 31.28
C TRP A 152 -16.97 5.14 29.86
N LEU A 153 -16.31 4.53 28.87
CA LEU A 153 -16.76 4.52 27.49
C LEU A 153 -17.43 3.17 27.19
N TYR A 154 -18.74 3.17 27.09
CA TYR A 154 -19.55 2.00 26.79
C TYR A 154 -20.03 2.03 25.34
N LEU A 155 -19.60 1.07 24.52
CA LEU A 155 -20.21 0.88 23.20
C LEU A 155 -21.66 0.37 23.35
N SER A 156 -21.93 -0.49 24.34
CA SER A 156 -23.29 -0.99 24.62
C SER A 156 -23.41 -1.54 26.04
N LEU A 157 -24.46 -1.18 26.78
CA LEU A 157 -24.67 -1.61 28.16
C LEU A 157 -25.54 -2.86 28.36
N ASN A 158 -26.76 -2.94 27.81
CA ASN A 158 -27.79 -3.78 28.46
C ASN A 158 -28.67 -4.68 27.58
N ALA A 159 -28.45 -4.76 26.27
CA ALA A 159 -29.42 -5.47 25.43
C ALA A 159 -28.83 -6.13 24.19
N SER A 160 -29.43 -7.26 23.78
CA SER A 160 -28.96 -8.07 22.66
C SER A 160 -29.13 -7.45 21.27
N ASN A 161 -29.86 -6.33 21.17
CA ASN A 161 -30.35 -5.82 19.88
C ASN A 161 -29.89 -4.39 19.56
N ASN A 162 -29.18 -3.72 20.47
CA ASN A 162 -28.61 -2.42 20.14
C ASN A 162 -27.42 -2.58 19.20
N VAL A 163 -27.23 -1.59 18.35
CA VAL A 163 -26.10 -1.51 17.42
C VAL A 163 -25.47 -0.15 17.62
N SER A 164 -24.19 -0.13 17.95
CA SER A 164 -23.45 1.10 18.17
C SER A 164 -22.19 1.08 17.34
N VAL A 165 -21.94 2.16 16.62
CA VAL A 165 -20.76 2.34 15.79
C VAL A 165 -20.04 3.60 16.27
N PHE A 166 -18.78 3.47 16.62
CA PHE A 166 -17.88 4.57 16.92
C PHE A 166 -16.81 4.58 15.82
N ASN A 167 -16.88 5.55 14.92
CA ASN A 167 -15.85 5.82 13.93
C ASN A 167 -14.90 6.90 14.47
N MET A 168 -13.64 6.54 14.62
CA MET A 168 -12.55 7.44 14.93
C MET A 168 -11.85 7.80 13.62
N ASP A 169 -12.21 8.95 13.04
CA ASP A 169 -11.66 9.45 11.77
C ASP A 169 -10.46 10.40 12.00
N GLY A 170 -10.22 10.81 13.26
CA GLY A 170 -9.11 11.68 13.67
C GLY A 170 -9.29 12.21 15.10
N GLY A 171 -8.32 13.01 15.57
CA GLY A 171 -8.35 13.63 16.90
C GLY A 171 -7.95 12.67 18.04
N THR A 172 -8.37 12.98 19.28
CA THR A 172 -8.02 12.18 20.47
C THR A 172 -9.22 11.76 21.31
N VAL A 173 -9.15 10.59 21.93
CA VAL A 173 -10.13 10.13 22.93
C VAL A 173 -9.39 9.64 24.15
N THR A 174 -9.68 10.17 25.34
CA THR A 174 -9.15 9.66 26.61
C THR A 174 -10.27 9.14 27.48
N ALA A 175 -10.13 7.94 28.04
CA ALA A 175 -11.06 7.39 29.04
C ALA A 175 -10.32 6.53 30.06
N GLU A 176 -10.86 6.32 31.26
CA GLU A 176 -10.24 5.31 32.15
C GLU A 176 -10.44 3.91 31.57
N ARG A 177 -11.64 3.58 31.06
CA ARG A 177 -11.93 2.25 30.54
C ARG A 177 -12.90 2.26 29.37
N ILE A 178 -12.60 1.44 28.36
CA ILE A 178 -13.61 0.93 27.43
C ILE A 178 -14.14 -0.40 27.96
N GLU A 179 -15.46 -0.49 28.10
CA GLU A 179 -16.13 -1.70 28.53
C GLU A 179 -17.31 -2.03 27.62
N MET A 180 -17.49 -3.32 27.37
CA MET A 180 -18.58 -3.83 26.54
C MET A 180 -19.33 -4.92 27.31
N PRO A 181 -20.08 -4.56 28.37
CA PRO A 181 -20.52 -5.53 29.38
C PRO A 181 -21.74 -6.37 28.97
N GLY A 182 -22.49 -5.94 27.95
CA GLY A 182 -23.76 -6.54 27.54
C GLY A 182 -23.66 -7.63 26.46
N ALA A 183 -24.82 -8.02 25.92
CA ALA A 183 -24.93 -8.90 24.75
C ALA A 183 -25.16 -8.12 23.44
N GLY A 184 -24.95 -6.81 23.48
CA GLY A 184 -25.20 -5.91 22.36
C GLY A 184 -24.18 -6.01 21.25
N ARG A 185 -24.34 -5.19 20.20
CA ARG A 185 -23.39 -5.07 19.10
C ARG A 185 -22.73 -3.70 19.17
N GLY A 186 -21.41 -3.68 19.31
CA GLY A 186 -20.62 -2.46 19.36
C GLY A 186 -19.43 -2.60 18.42
N HIS A 187 -19.28 -1.65 17.51
CA HIS A 187 -18.19 -1.58 16.56
C HIS A 187 -17.39 -0.31 16.85
N LEU A 188 -16.10 -0.46 17.12
CA LEU A 188 -15.15 0.63 17.21
C LEU A 188 -14.24 0.54 16.00
N ASN A 189 -14.28 1.53 15.13
CA ASN A 189 -13.45 1.59 13.94
C ASN A 189 -12.42 2.70 14.13
N LEU A 190 -11.13 2.34 14.07
CA LEU A 190 -10.01 3.26 14.20
C LEU A 190 -9.46 3.58 12.81
N HIS A 191 -10.25 4.31 12.01
CA HIS A 191 -9.81 4.79 10.69
C HIS A 191 -8.59 5.73 10.82
N GLY A 192 -8.52 6.50 11.91
CA GLY A 192 -7.42 7.39 12.27
C GLY A 192 -7.40 7.77 13.76
N GLY A 193 -6.59 8.76 14.12
CA GLY A 193 -6.55 9.34 15.48
C GLY A 193 -6.02 8.42 16.58
N THR A 194 -6.22 8.81 17.84
CA THR A 194 -5.69 8.07 19.01
C THR A 194 -6.74 7.93 20.10
N ILE A 195 -6.92 6.70 20.60
CA ILE A 195 -7.66 6.43 21.83
C ILE A 195 -6.67 6.03 22.93
N THR A 196 -6.71 6.67 24.09
CA THR A 196 -5.92 6.32 25.27
C THR A 196 -6.82 5.88 26.42
N LEU A 197 -6.55 4.70 26.96
CA LEU A 197 -7.31 4.07 28.04
C LEU A 197 -6.41 3.70 29.22
N ASP A 198 -6.96 3.54 30.42
CA ASP A 198 -6.24 2.83 31.50
C ASP A 198 -6.51 1.32 31.47
N ALA A 199 -7.68 0.91 30.96
CA ALA A 199 -8.05 -0.49 30.82
C ALA A 199 -8.91 -0.77 29.57
N LEU A 200 -8.62 -1.88 28.89
CA LEU A 200 -9.44 -2.43 27.81
C LEU A 200 -10.16 -3.68 28.30
N ALA A 201 -11.49 -3.74 28.18
CA ALA A 201 -12.25 -4.92 28.56
C ALA A 201 -13.34 -5.28 27.54
N LEU A 202 -13.03 -6.29 26.73
CA LEU A 202 -13.98 -6.91 25.81
C LEU A 202 -14.63 -8.13 26.48
N ASN A 203 -15.95 -8.14 26.53
CA ASN A 203 -16.68 -9.32 26.96
C ASN A 203 -16.85 -10.27 25.76
N GLY A 204 -16.22 -11.45 25.79
CA GLY A 204 -16.30 -12.44 24.70
C GLY A 204 -17.68 -13.07 24.44
N SER A 205 -18.75 -12.54 25.05
CA SER A 205 -20.13 -13.01 24.84
C SER A 205 -21.00 -12.10 23.97
N GLY A 206 -20.51 -10.91 23.59
CA GLY A 206 -21.20 -10.01 22.64
C GLY A 206 -20.52 -9.97 21.27
N ASN A 207 -21.25 -9.47 20.26
CA ASN A 207 -20.70 -9.25 18.91
C ASN A 207 -20.04 -7.88 18.86
N TYR A 208 -18.93 -7.77 19.57
CA TYR A 208 -18.13 -6.56 19.66
C TYR A 208 -16.93 -6.66 18.73
N THR A 209 -16.63 -5.61 17.98
CA THR A 209 -15.39 -5.57 17.20
C THR A 209 -14.66 -4.25 17.41
N ILE A 210 -13.34 -4.33 17.45
CA ILE A 210 -12.43 -3.21 17.20
C ILE A 210 -11.79 -3.50 15.86
N ASP A 211 -11.93 -2.60 14.90
CA ASP A 211 -11.21 -2.67 13.64
C ASP A 211 -10.21 -1.51 13.57
N ILE A 212 -8.95 -1.83 13.26
CA ILE A 212 -7.84 -0.88 13.27
C ILE A 212 -7.35 -0.66 11.84
N GLU A 213 -7.34 0.59 11.39
CA GLU A 213 -6.74 1.00 10.12
C GLU A 213 -5.54 1.92 10.43
N GLU A 214 -5.63 3.23 10.19
CA GLU A 214 -4.54 4.17 10.46
C GLU A 214 -4.54 4.69 11.92
N GLY A 215 -5.61 4.44 12.68
CA GLY A 215 -5.72 4.85 14.07
C GLY A 215 -4.96 3.96 15.05
N VAL A 216 -4.77 4.44 16.28
CA VAL A 216 -4.07 3.70 17.34
C VAL A 216 -4.87 3.64 18.65
N LEU A 217 -4.79 2.51 19.33
CA LEU A 217 -5.35 2.30 20.66
C LEU A 217 -4.23 2.08 21.68
N VAL A 218 -4.09 3.03 22.59
CA VAL A 218 -3.09 3.00 23.68
C VAL A 218 -3.78 2.62 24.98
N VAL A 219 -3.19 1.70 25.74
CA VAL A 219 -3.62 1.32 27.08
C VAL A 219 -2.48 1.60 28.06
N ASN A 220 -2.73 2.37 29.12
CA ASN A 220 -1.79 2.77 30.18
C ASN A 220 -1.51 1.62 31.17
N SER A 221 -1.27 0.45 30.61
CA SER A 221 -0.73 -0.72 31.30
C SER A 221 -0.28 -1.74 30.26
N GLU A 222 0.50 -2.73 30.71
CA GLU A 222 0.68 -3.97 29.97
C GLU A 222 -0.69 -4.66 29.75
N ILE A 223 -1.13 -4.75 28.50
CA ILE A 223 -2.22 -5.62 28.09
C ILE A 223 -1.64 -7.03 28.10
N ASP A 224 -2.34 -7.99 28.72
CA ASP A 224 -1.99 -9.41 28.58
C ASP A 224 -2.00 -9.77 27.09
N THR A 225 -0.80 -9.91 26.51
CA THR A 225 -0.62 -10.18 25.07
C THR A 225 -1.35 -11.45 24.67
N ASN A 226 -1.48 -12.45 25.56
CA ASN A 226 -2.27 -13.64 25.28
C ASN A 226 -3.76 -13.32 25.15
N GLY A 227 -4.26 -12.41 25.99
CA GLY A 227 -5.62 -11.89 25.91
C GLY A 227 -5.85 -11.13 24.61
N ALA A 228 -4.94 -10.21 24.25
CA ALA A 228 -5.01 -9.45 23.00
C ALA A 228 -4.98 -10.39 21.78
N ASN A 229 -4.00 -11.28 21.69
CA ASN A 229 -3.85 -12.24 20.60
C ASN A 229 -5.04 -13.19 20.52
N TYR A 230 -5.58 -13.62 21.65
CA TYR A 230 -6.81 -14.41 21.66
C TYR A 230 -7.96 -13.63 21.01
N MET A 231 -8.17 -12.36 21.39
CA MET A 231 -9.20 -11.50 20.81
C MET A 231 -9.00 -11.29 19.30
N VAL A 232 -7.76 -11.12 18.84
CA VAL A 232 -7.42 -11.08 17.41
C VAL A 232 -7.79 -12.40 16.72
N SER A 233 -7.39 -13.54 17.30
CA SER A 233 -7.61 -14.87 16.70
C SER A 233 -9.08 -15.26 16.53
N ILE A 234 -9.99 -14.66 17.30
CA ILE A 234 -11.44 -14.90 17.19
C ILE A 234 -12.18 -13.76 16.48
N GLY A 235 -11.46 -12.80 15.90
CA GLY A 235 -12.00 -11.69 15.11
C GLY A 235 -12.73 -10.61 15.92
N LEU A 236 -12.41 -10.46 17.21
CA LEU A 236 -12.90 -9.33 18.02
C LEU A 236 -12.03 -8.08 17.83
N ILE A 237 -10.77 -8.27 17.48
CA ILE A 237 -9.87 -7.20 17.06
C ILE A 237 -9.36 -7.56 15.66
N THR A 238 -9.64 -6.72 14.68
CA THR A 238 -9.21 -6.91 13.29
C THR A 238 -8.40 -5.71 12.84
N ALA A 239 -7.68 -5.89 11.74
CA ALA A 239 -6.99 -4.82 11.03
C ALA A 239 -7.55 -4.76 9.60
N TYR A 240 -7.92 -3.58 9.12
CA TYR A 240 -8.48 -3.36 7.77
C TYR A 240 -9.58 -4.38 7.41
N GLY A 241 -10.60 -4.52 8.26
CA GLY A 241 -11.70 -5.46 8.05
C GLY A 241 -11.32 -6.95 8.14
N GLY A 242 -10.11 -7.27 8.58
CA GLY A 242 -9.57 -8.63 8.67
C GLY A 242 -8.53 -8.98 7.61
N GLU A 243 -8.24 -8.08 6.69
CA GLU A 243 -7.23 -8.27 5.65
C GLU A 243 -5.82 -7.86 6.13
N GLY A 244 -5.72 -6.95 7.09
CA GLY A 244 -4.45 -6.48 7.66
C GLY A 244 -3.94 -7.31 8.83
N THR A 245 -2.78 -6.91 9.36
CA THR A 245 -2.19 -7.50 10.57
C THR A 245 -2.30 -6.56 11.76
N VAL A 246 -2.87 -7.05 12.87
CA VAL A 246 -2.89 -6.31 14.15
C VAL A 246 -1.52 -6.42 14.82
N VAL A 247 -0.93 -5.28 15.18
CA VAL A 247 0.32 -5.19 15.94
C VAL A 247 0.00 -4.83 17.37
N VAL A 248 0.60 -5.56 18.32
CA VAL A 248 0.50 -5.29 19.76
C VAL A 248 1.90 -5.03 20.29
N ASP A 249 2.22 -3.76 20.55
CA ASP A 249 3.52 -3.35 21.09
C ASP A 249 3.40 -2.95 22.58
N TYR A 250 4.41 -3.27 23.38
CA TYR A 250 4.46 -2.90 24.80
C TYR A 250 5.72 -2.11 25.11
N ASN A 251 5.53 -0.85 25.50
CA ASN A 251 6.60 0.03 25.94
C ASN A 251 6.76 -0.04 27.47
N ALA A 252 7.69 -0.89 27.92
CA ALA A 252 8.01 -1.05 29.34
C ALA A 252 8.53 0.24 30.02
N GLY A 253 9.03 1.21 29.26
CA GLY A 253 9.49 2.50 29.79
C GLY A 253 8.34 3.44 30.17
N LEU A 254 7.20 3.30 29.48
CA LEU A 254 5.98 4.08 29.72
C LEU A 254 4.90 3.29 30.46
N ASP A 255 5.06 1.97 30.60
CA ASP A 255 4.02 1.04 31.06
C ASP A 255 2.74 1.19 30.20
N GLN A 256 2.95 1.17 28.88
CA GLN A 256 1.91 1.39 27.88
C GLN A 256 1.93 0.32 26.80
N SER A 257 0.76 -0.23 26.47
CA SER A 257 0.57 -1.09 25.30
C SER A 257 -0.10 -0.30 24.19
N THR A 258 0.35 -0.50 22.95
CA THR A 258 -0.22 0.12 21.75
C THR A 258 -0.71 -0.98 20.81
N LEU A 259 -1.98 -0.88 20.41
CA LEU A 259 -2.56 -1.66 19.32
C LEU A 259 -2.60 -0.77 18.09
N SER A 260 -1.99 -1.23 17.01
CA SER A 260 -1.99 -0.61 15.69
C SER A 260 -2.22 -1.67 14.60
N ALA A 261 -2.30 -1.25 13.35
CA ALA A 261 -2.44 -2.16 12.21
C ALA A 261 -1.35 -1.92 11.16
N ILE A 262 -0.96 -3.01 10.50
CA ILE A 262 -0.24 -2.98 9.23
C ILE A 262 -1.28 -3.30 8.16
N ALA A 263 -1.41 -2.42 7.17
CA ALA A 263 -2.29 -2.65 6.03
C ALA A 263 -1.92 -3.99 5.35
N PRO A 264 -2.89 -4.73 4.78
CA PRO A 264 -2.53 -5.76 3.83
C PRO A 264 -1.62 -5.12 2.77
N PRO A 265 -0.66 -5.87 2.20
CA PRO A 265 -0.05 -5.45 0.95
C PRO A 265 -1.19 -5.04 0.03
N PRO A 266 -1.15 -3.83 -0.58
CA PRO A 266 -2.23 -3.40 -1.45
C PRO A 266 -2.46 -4.53 -2.45
N THR A 267 -3.67 -5.11 -2.43
CA THR A 267 -4.03 -6.09 -3.46
C THR A 267 -3.97 -5.31 -4.75
N THR A 268 -2.92 -5.54 -5.53
CA THR A 268 -2.76 -4.94 -6.84
C THR A 268 -3.80 -5.57 -7.73
N ASP A 269 -5.04 -5.10 -7.61
CA ASP A 269 -6.01 -5.20 -8.68
C ASP A 269 -5.38 -4.42 -9.84
N TYR A 270 -4.63 -5.15 -10.65
CA TYR A 270 -3.97 -4.68 -11.85
C TYR A 270 -4.99 -3.85 -12.62
N ALA A 271 -4.80 -2.53 -12.64
CA ALA A 271 -5.81 -1.62 -13.18
C ALA A 271 -6.06 -2.01 -14.65
N LEU A 272 -7.25 -2.56 -14.91
CA LEU A 272 -7.65 -2.99 -16.24
C LEU A 272 -7.69 -1.76 -17.14
N VAL A 273 -6.76 -1.68 -18.08
CA VAL A 273 -6.68 -0.57 -19.03
C VAL A 273 -7.74 -0.78 -20.10
N LEU A 274 -7.71 -1.93 -20.75
CA LEU A 274 -8.66 -2.28 -21.79
C LEU A 274 -8.85 -3.79 -21.83
N GLU A 275 -10.10 -4.22 -21.84
CA GLU A 275 -10.49 -5.53 -22.34
C GLU A 275 -11.36 -5.31 -23.58
N ASP A 276 -11.16 -6.06 -24.66
CA ASP A 276 -12.05 -6.12 -25.82
C ASP A 276 -12.22 -7.59 -26.22
N THR A 277 -13.42 -8.14 -25.98
CA THR A 277 -13.78 -9.52 -26.38
C THR A 277 -14.15 -9.61 -27.86
N PHE A 278 -14.16 -8.48 -28.59
CA PHE A 278 -14.61 -8.37 -29.97
C PHE A 278 -16.03 -8.91 -30.26
N ASP A 279 -16.79 -9.30 -29.22
CA ASP A 279 -18.11 -9.91 -29.34
C ASP A 279 -19.16 -8.90 -29.83
N THR A 280 -19.70 -9.21 -31.00
CA THR A 280 -20.75 -8.42 -31.66
C THR A 280 -22.16 -8.84 -31.25
N GLY A 281 -22.32 -9.85 -30.39
CA GLY A 281 -23.61 -10.44 -30.09
C GLY A 281 -24.23 -11.14 -31.30
N GLY A 282 -23.40 -11.75 -32.16
CA GLY A 282 -23.87 -12.54 -33.31
C GLY A 282 -23.88 -11.83 -34.66
N VAL A 283 -23.23 -10.67 -34.83
CA VAL A 283 -23.34 -9.83 -36.03
C VAL A 283 -22.00 -9.58 -36.69
N ALA A 284 -21.76 -10.19 -37.85
CA ALA A 284 -20.60 -9.87 -38.66
C ALA A 284 -20.70 -8.46 -39.27
N THR A 285 -19.67 -7.62 -39.09
CA THR A 285 -19.68 -6.21 -39.53
C THR A 285 -18.28 -5.67 -39.79
N SER A 286 -18.15 -4.70 -40.69
CA SER A 286 -16.92 -3.90 -40.87
C SER A 286 -16.90 -2.63 -40.01
N ASP A 287 -17.99 -2.36 -39.29
CA ASP A 287 -18.04 -1.30 -38.29
C ASP A 287 -17.39 -1.80 -36.99
N LEU A 288 -16.10 -1.49 -36.81
CA LEU A 288 -15.37 -1.89 -35.62
C LEU A 288 -15.86 -1.19 -34.35
N GLY A 289 -16.69 -0.13 -34.45
CA GLY A 289 -17.36 0.50 -33.32
C GLY A 289 -18.65 -0.22 -32.88
N TYR A 290 -19.07 -1.25 -33.61
CA TYR A 290 -20.31 -1.97 -33.32
C TYR A 290 -20.27 -2.66 -31.96
N ASN A 291 -21.27 -2.39 -31.12
CA ASN A 291 -21.41 -2.98 -29.78
C ASN A 291 -20.26 -2.65 -28.80
N ILE A 292 -19.49 -1.58 -29.04
CA ILE A 292 -18.28 -1.26 -28.28
C ILE A 292 -18.50 -1.21 -26.75
N GLY A 293 -19.60 -0.62 -26.28
CA GLY A 293 -19.90 -0.49 -24.85
C GLY A 293 -20.31 -1.79 -24.15
N ALA A 294 -20.55 -2.88 -24.89
CA ALA A 294 -20.86 -4.18 -24.30
C ALA A 294 -19.68 -5.16 -24.38
N ARG A 295 -18.75 -4.96 -25.32
CA ARG A 295 -17.59 -5.84 -25.50
C ARG A 295 -16.30 -5.29 -24.90
N GLN A 296 -16.25 -3.98 -24.61
CA GLN A 296 -15.10 -3.36 -23.95
C GLN A 296 -15.35 -3.04 -22.48
N SER A 297 -14.32 -3.23 -21.68
CA SER A 297 -14.25 -2.86 -20.26
C SER A 297 -12.88 -2.24 -19.95
N GLY A 298 -12.72 -1.65 -18.75
CA GLY A 298 -11.46 -1.00 -18.33
C GLY A 298 -11.47 0.53 -18.45
N SER A 299 -10.42 1.15 -17.92
CA SER A 299 -10.29 2.62 -17.80
C SER A 299 -10.14 3.36 -19.13
N ALA A 300 -9.65 2.68 -20.18
CA ALA A 300 -9.53 3.23 -21.52
C ALA A 300 -10.79 2.98 -22.40
N ALA A 301 -11.79 2.26 -21.90
CA ALA A 301 -13.03 2.01 -22.64
C ALA A 301 -14.00 3.21 -22.59
N PRO A 302 -14.75 3.51 -23.67
CA PRO A 302 -14.70 2.87 -24.98
C PRO A 302 -13.53 3.39 -25.82
N HIS A 303 -12.84 2.48 -26.47
CA HIS A 303 -11.62 2.72 -27.20
C HIS A 303 -11.79 2.38 -28.69
N ALA A 304 -11.70 3.39 -29.55
CA ALA A 304 -11.94 3.22 -30.98
C ALA A 304 -10.84 2.40 -31.67
N ILE A 305 -11.24 1.36 -32.41
CA ILE A 305 -10.36 0.65 -33.35
C ILE A 305 -10.55 1.31 -34.72
N ILE A 306 -9.45 1.77 -35.33
CA ILE A 306 -9.50 2.53 -36.59
C ILE A 306 -8.91 1.68 -37.70
N SER A 307 -9.69 1.28 -38.71
CA SER A 307 -9.14 0.78 -39.97
C SER A 307 -10.15 0.61 -41.11
N ALA A 308 -9.63 0.49 -42.34
CA ALA A 308 -10.26 -0.22 -43.45
C ALA A 308 -9.67 -1.63 -43.48
N GLY A 309 -10.37 -2.67 -43.97
CA GLY A 309 -9.75 -4.00 -44.17
C GLY A 309 -9.72 -4.96 -42.96
N ALA A 310 -10.31 -4.56 -41.83
CA ALA A 310 -10.73 -5.48 -40.77
C ALA A 310 -12.25 -5.55 -40.64
N SER A 311 -12.72 -6.65 -40.06
CA SER A 311 -14.12 -6.88 -39.76
C SER A 311 -14.26 -7.71 -38.50
N LEU A 312 -15.34 -7.49 -37.77
CA LEU A 312 -15.76 -8.36 -36.70
C LEU A 312 -16.60 -9.49 -37.27
N THR A 313 -16.33 -10.72 -36.85
CA THR A 313 -17.10 -11.90 -37.24
C THR A 313 -18.39 -12.00 -36.42
N ALA A 314 -19.32 -12.85 -36.84
CA ALA A 314 -20.54 -13.12 -36.08
C ALA A 314 -20.27 -13.95 -34.82
N THR A 315 -19.11 -14.60 -34.74
CA THR A 315 -18.64 -15.38 -33.60
C THR A 315 -17.94 -14.53 -32.55
N GLY A 316 -17.67 -13.25 -32.86
CA GLY A 316 -17.04 -12.32 -31.93
C GLY A 316 -15.55 -12.17 -32.11
N GLU A 317 -15.00 -12.42 -33.30
CA GLU A 317 -13.55 -12.32 -33.54
C GLU A 317 -13.22 -11.12 -34.42
N LEU A 318 -12.01 -10.57 -34.28
CA LEU A 318 -11.43 -9.58 -35.18
C LEU A 318 -10.69 -10.28 -36.33
N ASN A 319 -11.24 -10.22 -37.54
CA ASN A 319 -10.58 -10.69 -38.75
C ASN A 319 -9.86 -9.53 -39.46
N VAL A 320 -8.59 -9.73 -39.82
CA VAL A 320 -7.67 -8.74 -40.38
C VAL A 320 -7.11 -9.27 -41.72
N THR A 321 -7.37 -8.58 -42.83
CA THR A 321 -7.16 -9.15 -44.19
C THR A 321 -6.27 -8.36 -45.17
N ASP A 322 -6.11 -7.01 -45.04
CA ASP A 322 -5.48 -6.25 -46.15
C ASP A 322 -4.69 -4.95 -45.78
N VAL A 323 -4.52 -4.53 -44.53
CA VAL A 323 -3.73 -3.29 -44.22
C VAL A 323 -3.13 -3.30 -42.81
N THR A 324 -2.43 -2.22 -42.44
CA THR A 324 -2.01 -1.92 -41.05
C THR A 324 -3.21 -1.54 -40.21
N HIS A 325 -3.32 -2.10 -39.00
CA HIS A 325 -4.40 -1.85 -38.05
C HIS A 325 -3.82 -1.44 -36.71
N SER A 326 -4.38 -0.42 -36.08
CA SER A 326 -4.01 -0.06 -34.73
C SER A 326 -5.23 0.31 -33.91
N SER A 327 -5.17 0.04 -32.61
CA SER A 327 -6.01 0.70 -31.64
C SER A 327 -5.75 2.22 -31.69
N ALA A 328 -6.67 3.02 -31.16
CA ALA A 328 -6.34 4.39 -30.78
C ALA A 328 -5.20 4.40 -29.72
N THR A 329 -4.69 5.59 -29.43
CA THR A 329 -3.74 5.79 -28.33
C THR A 329 -4.48 5.63 -27.01
N PHE A 330 -3.91 4.91 -26.05
CA PHE A 330 -4.47 4.85 -24.70
C PHE A 330 -4.44 6.24 -24.06
N THR A 331 -5.56 6.68 -23.50
CA THR A 331 -5.71 8.03 -22.92
C THR A 331 -4.97 8.23 -21.61
N SER A 332 -4.56 7.14 -20.96
CA SER A 332 -3.57 7.13 -19.88
C SER A 332 -2.30 6.50 -20.47
N PRO A 333 -1.10 7.10 -20.31
CA PRO A 333 0.10 6.54 -20.90
C PRO A 333 0.32 5.15 -20.30
N LEU A 334 0.22 4.10 -21.13
CA LEU A 334 0.76 2.79 -20.77
C LEU A 334 2.24 2.90 -20.39
N GLY A 335 2.92 3.94 -20.89
CA GLY A 335 4.31 4.19 -20.58
C GLY A 335 4.61 4.40 -19.09
N ASP A 336 3.72 5.02 -18.33
CA ASP A 336 4.05 5.47 -16.97
C ASP A 336 4.14 4.31 -15.97
N GLY A 337 3.71 3.12 -16.37
CA GLY A 337 3.78 1.91 -15.56
C GLY A 337 4.12 0.69 -16.40
N SER A 338 4.54 -0.38 -15.73
CA SER A 338 4.69 -1.66 -16.40
C SER A 338 3.32 -2.18 -16.83
N PHE A 339 3.27 -2.90 -17.95
CA PHE A 339 1.99 -3.36 -18.51
C PHE A 339 2.08 -4.74 -19.14
N SER A 340 0.95 -5.43 -19.23
CA SER A 340 0.77 -6.63 -20.04
C SER A 340 -0.19 -6.35 -21.19
N VAL A 341 0.14 -6.85 -22.38
CA VAL A 341 -0.76 -6.91 -23.54
C VAL A 341 -0.91 -8.37 -23.94
N LYS A 342 -2.10 -8.92 -23.70
CA LYS A 342 -2.48 -10.29 -24.00
C LYS A 342 -3.57 -10.33 -25.07
N VAL A 343 -3.47 -11.24 -26.03
CA VAL A 343 -4.48 -11.42 -27.09
C VAL A 343 -4.48 -12.87 -27.57
N GLU A 344 -5.62 -13.38 -28.00
CA GLU A 344 -5.72 -14.68 -28.66
C GLU A 344 -5.72 -14.49 -30.18
N GLY A 345 -5.08 -15.38 -30.95
CA GLY A 345 -5.13 -15.30 -32.40
C GLY A 345 -4.59 -16.52 -33.15
N MET A 346 -4.85 -16.53 -34.46
CA MET A 346 -4.39 -17.54 -35.41
C MET A 346 -4.18 -16.99 -36.83
N GLN A 347 -3.39 -17.70 -37.63
CA GLN A 347 -3.15 -17.49 -39.06
C GLN A 347 -4.05 -18.40 -39.90
N ASP A 348 -5.11 -17.85 -40.50
CA ASP A 348 -6.14 -18.64 -41.19
C ASP A 348 -5.66 -19.28 -42.49
N THR A 349 -5.18 -18.46 -43.44
CA THR A 349 -4.82 -18.92 -44.80
C THR A 349 -3.78 -18.02 -45.46
N ALA A 350 -2.56 -18.00 -44.91
CA ALA A 350 -1.48 -17.20 -45.47
C ALA A 350 -0.56 -18.06 -46.38
N PRO A 351 -0.31 -17.65 -47.64
CA PRO A 351 0.78 -18.20 -48.44
C PRO A 351 2.11 -18.14 -47.68
N ALA A 352 2.99 -19.14 -47.90
CA ALA A 352 4.33 -19.14 -47.31
C ALA A 352 5.06 -17.81 -47.59
N GLY A 353 5.51 -17.14 -46.52
CA GLY A 353 6.19 -15.84 -46.58
C GLY A 353 5.31 -14.62 -46.26
N ASN A 354 4.00 -14.81 -46.11
CA ASN A 354 3.15 -13.84 -45.40
C ASN A 354 3.36 -14.00 -43.89
N ALA A 355 2.95 -13.02 -43.10
CA ALA A 355 3.08 -13.03 -41.63
C ALA A 355 2.06 -12.06 -41.03
N THR A 356 1.95 -11.99 -39.72
CA THR A 356 1.26 -10.88 -39.04
C THR A 356 2.07 -10.40 -37.86
N ALA A 357 2.30 -9.09 -37.78
CA ALA A 357 2.89 -8.48 -36.62
C ALA A 357 1.80 -8.09 -35.61
N PHE A 358 1.98 -8.49 -34.36
CA PHE A 358 1.29 -7.95 -33.19
C PHE A 358 2.31 -7.08 -32.43
N SER A 359 2.00 -5.81 -32.21
CA SER A 359 3.01 -4.87 -31.73
C SER A 359 2.45 -3.79 -30.81
N VAL A 360 3.30 -3.31 -29.89
CA VAL A 360 3.11 -2.06 -29.16
C VAL A 360 3.88 -0.97 -29.90
N GLU A 361 3.24 0.16 -30.18
CA GLU A 361 3.78 1.24 -31.00
C GLU A 361 3.56 2.60 -30.32
N SER A 362 4.51 3.52 -30.49
CA SER A 362 4.30 4.95 -30.26
C SER A 362 3.40 5.56 -31.35
N THR A 363 2.83 6.73 -31.09
CA THR A 363 2.00 7.42 -32.09
C THR A 363 2.77 7.82 -33.34
N GLY A 364 4.04 8.23 -33.21
CA GLY A 364 4.90 8.59 -34.33
C GLY A 364 5.33 7.40 -35.21
N ASN A 365 5.31 6.16 -34.69
CA ASN A 365 5.85 5.01 -35.40
C ASN A 365 4.79 4.29 -36.22
N THR A 366 4.66 4.68 -37.48
CA THR A 366 3.82 3.96 -38.44
C THR A 366 4.59 2.94 -39.28
N SER A 367 5.83 2.62 -38.94
CA SER A 367 6.66 1.72 -39.76
C SER A 367 6.34 0.24 -39.47
N TRP A 368 6.23 -0.56 -40.53
CA TRP A 368 5.72 -1.94 -40.51
C TRP A 368 6.53 -2.85 -39.58
N GLY A 369 5.97 -3.22 -38.42
CA GLY A 369 6.61 -4.10 -37.43
C GLY A 369 7.99 -3.60 -36.96
N ASN A 370 8.41 -2.40 -37.34
CA ASN A 370 9.72 -1.84 -36.98
C ASN A 370 9.54 -0.97 -35.75
N THR A 371 8.94 -1.58 -34.74
CA THR A 371 8.74 -0.98 -33.44
C THR A 371 9.56 -1.75 -32.41
N PRO A 372 10.06 -1.07 -31.37
CA PRO A 372 10.81 -1.69 -30.26
C PRO A 372 10.12 -2.84 -29.52
N MET A 373 8.83 -3.08 -29.77
CA MET A 373 8.07 -4.19 -29.19
C MET A 373 7.14 -4.78 -30.24
N SER A 374 7.63 -5.76 -31.01
CA SER A 374 6.82 -6.45 -32.02
C SER A 374 7.07 -7.94 -32.05
N VAL A 375 5.99 -8.69 -32.18
CA VAL A 375 5.95 -10.13 -32.38
C VAL A 375 5.44 -10.39 -33.80
N VAL A 376 6.24 -10.96 -34.68
CA VAL A 376 5.85 -11.27 -36.06
C VAL A 376 5.68 -12.77 -36.22
N ILE A 377 4.46 -13.22 -36.46
CA ILE A 377 4.09 -14.63 -36.52
C ILE A 377 3.97 -15.06 -37.98
N PHE A 378 4.71 -16.11 -38.36
CA PHE A 378 4.70 -16.67 -39.71
C PHE A 378 3.79 -17.92 -39.80
N PRO A 379 3.25 -18.24 -40.99
CA PRO A 379 2.37 -19.40 -41.21
C PRO A 379 3.03 -20.77 -41.04
N ASP A 380 4.36 -20.84 -41.10
CA ASP A 380 5.12 -22.05 -40.75
C ASP A 380 5.37 -22.17 -39.24
N GLY A 381 4.87 -21.22 -38.45
CA GLY A 381 4.97 -21.15 -37.00
C GLY A 381 6.31 -20.62 -36.49
N ASP A 382 7.16 -20.08 -37.37
CA ASP A 382 8.29 -19.26 -36.92
C ASP A 382 7.76 -17.93 -36.33
N ILE A 383 8.48 -17.39 -35.34
CA ILE A 383 8.17 -16.08 -34.73
C ILE A 383 9.43 -15.21 -34.74
N ASP A 384 9.33 -13.99 -35.26
CA ASP A 384 10.37 -12.96 -35.07
C ASP A 384 9.98 -12.02 -33.92
N LEU A 385 10.88 -11.86 -32.95
CA LEU A 385 10.77 -10.86 -31.88
C LEU A 385 11.65 -9.67 -32.22
N ARG A 386 11.05 -8.48 -32.24
CA ARG A 386 11.74 -7.23 -32.61
C ARG A 386 11.80 -6.30 -31.42
N PHE A 387 13.02 -5.86 -31.11
CA PHE A 387 13.34 -5.09 -29.92
C PHE A 387 14.41 -4.03 -30.22
N GLY A 388 14.63 -3.10 -29.31
CA GLY A 388 15.64 -2.06 -29.48
C GLY A 388 15.09 -0.64 -29.36
N SER A 389 15.53 0.23 -30.25
CA SER A 389 15.10 1.64 -30.28
C SER A 389 14.67 2.02 -31.69
N LEU A 390 13.84 3.05 -31.83
CA LEU A 390 13.45 3.53 -33.16
C LEU A 390 14.68 3.91 -34.00
N GLY A 391 14.79 3.29 -35.18
CA GLY A 391 15.94 3.43 -36.09
C GLY A 391 17.07 2.42 -35.86
N ASN A 392 17.05 1.67 -34.76
CA ASN A 392 17.95 0.56 -34.47
C ASN A 392 17.17 -0.60 -33.82
N ILE A 393 16.45 -1.34 -34.66
CA ILE A 393 15.64 -2.49 -34.27
C ILE A 393 16.43 -3.77 -34.55
N ASP A 394 16.66 -4.55 -33.51
CA ASP A 394 17.20 -5.89 -33.57
C ASP A 394 16.06 -6.90 -33.76
N VAL A 395 16.40 -8.05 -34.35
CA VAL A 395 15.44 -9.14 -34.62
C VAL A 395 16.02 -10.45 -34.11
N LEU A 396 15.26 -11.13 -33.25
CA LEU A 396 15.49 -12.52 -32.85
C LEU A 396 14.46 -13.41 -33.55
N ALA A 397 14.94 -14.24 -34.48
CA ALA A 397 14.10 -15.25 -35.14
C ALA A 397 14.06 -16.52 -34.27
N LEU A 398 12.86 -16.96 -33.91
CA LEU A 398 12.57 -18.17 -33.15
C LEU A 398 11.93 -19.21 -34.09
N PRO A 399 12.67 -20.26 -34.47
CA PRO A 399 12.11 -21.34 -35.28
C PRO A 399 10.96 -22.05 -34.56
N ASN A 400 9.96 -22.52 -35.30
CA ASN A 400 8.82 -23.30 -34.77
C ASN A 400 9.26 -24.42 -33.80
N ALA A 401 10.38 -25.09 -34.10
CA ALA A 401 10.92 -26.16 -33.27
C ALA A 401 11.35 -25.72 -31.86
N GLU A 402 11.83 -24.47 -31.71
CA GLU A 402 12.21 -23.90 -30.41
C GLU A 402 10.96 -23.54 -29.60
N ILE A 403 9.96 -22.94 -30.25
CA ILE A 403 8.66 -22.61 -29.64
C ILE A 403 7.96 -23.89 -29.18
N SER A 404 7.87 -24.90 -30.06
CA SER A 404 7.30 -26.21 -29.74
C SER A 404 8.02 -26.90 -28.57
N ALA A 405 9.35 -26.75 -28.49
CA ALA A 405 10.11 -27.30 -27.38
C ALA A 405 9.78 -26.59 -26.06
N ALA A 406 9.61 -25.27 -26.06
CA ALA A 406 9.20 -24.50 -24.89
C ALA A 406 7.78 -24.87 -24.43
N LEU A 407 6.82 -24.98 -25.36
CA LEU A 407 5.43 -25.38 -25.07
C LEU A 407 5.30 -26.85 -24.63
N GLY A 408 6.26 -27.70 -24.97
CA GLY A 408 6.18 -29.15 -24.77
C GLY A 408 5.20 -29.86 -25.73
N THR A 409 4.66 -29.14 -26.72
CA THR A 409 3.72 -29.60 -27.74
C THR A 409 4.08 -28.99 -29.10
N THR A 410 3.53 -29.50 -30.20
CA THR A 410 3.74 -28.88 -31.52
C THR A 410 3.00 -27.54 -31.57
N PHE A 411 3.72 -26.46 -31.86
CA PHE A 411 3.15 -25.16 -32.18
C PHE A 411 2.69 -25.12 -33.64
N ASP A 412 1.45 -24.70 -33.88
CA ASP A 412 0.90 -24.49 -35.22
C ASP A 412 0.21 -23.14 -35.25
N ALA A 413 0.79 -22.16 -35.95
CA ALA A 413 0.24 -20.80 -36.00
C ALA A 413 -1.18 -20.73 -36.60
N SER A 414 -1.68 -21.81 -37.23
CA SER A 414 -3.07 -21.90 -37.71
C SER A 414 -4.08 -22.36 -36.65
N ASP A 415 -3.62 -22.83 -35.49
CA ASP A 415 -4.45 -23.07 -34.30
C ASP A 415 -4.56 -21.79 -33.46
N TRP A 416 -5.58 -21.75 -32.59
CA TRP A 416 -5.74 -20.66 -31.62
C TRP A 416 -4.67 -20.73 -30.54
N HIS A 417 -3.94 -19.63 -30.39
CA HIS A 417 -2.93 -19.45 -29.36
C HIS A 417 -3.15 -18.12 -28.64
N SER A 418 -2.80 -18.06 -27.36
CA SER A 418 -2.69 -16.79 -26.64
C SER A 418 -1.25 -16.26 -26.74
N TYR A 419 -1.12 -14.97 -27.05
CA TYR A 419 0.14 -14.25 -27.14
C TYR A 419 0.15 -13.14 -26.11
N GLU A 420 1.23 -13.03 -25.33
CA GLU A 420 1.32 -12.03 -24.29
C GLU A 420 2.69 -11.37 -24.27
N ILE A 421 2.68 -10.04 -24.19
CA ILE A 421 3.85 -9.19 -23.96
C ILE A 421 3.72 -8.60 -22.56
N LYS A 422 4.66 -8.91 -21.66
CA LYS A 422 4.79 -8.22 -20.36
C LYS A 422 5.96 -7.25 -20.44
N ALA A 423 5.71 -5.96 -20.25
CA ALA A 423 6.70 -4.90 -20.29
C ALA A 423 6.98 -4.40 -18.86
N ASN A 424 8.26 -4.43 -18.47
CA ASN A 424 8.78 -3.72 -17.30
C ASN A 424 9.21 -2.32 -17.75
N ALA A 425 8.36 -1.32 -17.54
CA ALA A 425 8.66 0.07 -17.88
C ALA A 425 9.67 0.65 -16.89
N TYR A 426 10.78 1.16 -17.41
CA TYR A 426 11.70 2.02 -16.65
C TYR A 426 11.27 3.49 -16.74
N SER A 427 10.48 3.83 -17.74
CA SER A 427 9.85 5.14 -17.93
C SER A 427 8.71 5.04 -18.95
N ALA A 428 8.05 6.17 -19.19
CA ALA A 428 7.04 6.41 -20.22
C ALA A 428 7.37 5.85 -21.63
N THR A 429 8.65 5.72 -21.95
CA THR A 429 9.09 5.40 -23.32
C THR A 429 10.07 4.24 -23.41
N ASN A 430 10.58 3.71 -22.30
CA ASN A 430 11.60 2.67 -22.35
C ASN A 430 11.50 1.69 -21.19
N GLY A 431 12.10 0.52 -21.39
CA GLY A 431 12.05 -0.56 -20.43
C GLY A 431 12.60 -1.86 -21.00
N THR A 432 12.23 -2.96 -20.37
CA THR A 432 12.41 -4.31 -20.92
C THR A 432 11.07 -5.01 -21.10
N TRP A 433 11.02 -6.05 -21.92
CA TRP A 433 9.82 -6.85 -22.09
C TRP A 433 10.13 -8.34 -22.29
N VAL A 434 9.10 -9.14 -22.05
CA VAL A 434 9.10 -10.60 -22.07
C VAL A 434 7.93 -11.07 -22.92
N PHE A 435 8.11 -12.20 -23.62
CA PHE A 435 7.14 -12.78 -24.54
C PHE A 435 6.69 -14.17 -24.10
N PHE A 436 5.38 -14.41 -24.17
CA PHE A 436 4.72 -15.66 -23.82
C PHE A 436 3.81 -16.14 -24.94
N VAL A 437 3.67 -17.48 -25.04
CA VAL A 437 2.69 -18.16 -25.88
C VAL A 437 1.97 -19.18 -25.00
N ASP A 438 0.63 -19.17 -24.97
CA ASP A 438 -0.19 -20.08 -24.15
C ASP A 438 0.17 -20.06 -22.66
N GLY A 439 0.51 -18.87 -22.14
CA GLY A 439 0.98 -18.68 -20.77
C GLY A 439 2.43 -19.16 -20.52
N VAL A 440 3.04 -19.85 -21.48
CA VAL A 440 4.41 -20.34 -21.39
C VAL A 440 5.39 -19.27 -21.82
N HIS A 441 6.38 -19.01 -20.98
CA HIS A 441 7.49 -18.13 -21.29
C HIS A 441 8.30 -18.63 -22.49
N ILE A 442 8.47 -17.77 -23.50
CA ILE A 442 9.26 -18.07 -24.69
C ILE A 442 10.61 -17.39 -24.64
N GLN A 443 10.66 -16.08 -24.36
CA GLN A 443 11.92 -15.32 -24.31
C GLN A 443 11.79 -14.00 -23.54
N SER A 444 12.86 -13.56 -22.87
CA SER A 444 12.92 -12.35 -22.03
C SER A 444 14.14 -11.47 -22.32
N GLY A 445 14.23 -10.34 -21.61
CA GLY A 445 15.41 -9.47 -21.61
C GLY A 445 15.50 -8.51 -22.80
N PHE A 446 14.39 -8.26 -23.48
CA PHE A 446 14.36 -7.38 -24.64
C PHE A 446 14.19 -5.93 -24.21
N HIS A 447 15.17 -5.09 -24.51
CA HIS A 447 15.04 -3.65 -24.27
C HIS A 447 14.12 -3.01 -25.32
N TYR A 448 13.34 -2.00 -24.90
CA TYR A 448 12.56 -1.17 -25.81
C TYR A 448 12.78 0.32 -25.53
N ALA A 449 12.71 1.15 -26.57
CA ALA A 449 12.73 2.60 -26.47
C ALA A 449 11.90 3.25 -27.60
N PHE A 450 10.74 3.77 -27.23
CA PHE A 450 9.80 4.53 -28.04
C PHE A 450 10.20 6.01 -28.14
N GLU A 451 9.63 6.75 -29.11
CA GLU A 451 9.87 8.19 -29.28
C GLU A 451 8.93 9.08 -28.44
N ASP A 452 7.80 8.51 -28.01
CA ASP A 452 6.75 9.17 -27.24
C ASP A 452 6.03 8.16 -26.34
N GLU A 453 5.40 8.66 -25.29
CA GLU A 453 4.64 7.89 -24.29
C GLU A 453 3.25 7.44 -24.77
N ASN A 454 2.84 7.90 -25.95
CA ASN A 454 1.52 7.69 -26.49
C ASN A 454 1.47 6.33 -27.18
N LEU A 455 1.41 5.28 -26.37
CA LEU A 455 1.43 3.91 -26.84
C LEU A 455 0.06 3.44 -27.37
N LYS A 456 0.09 2.49 -28.31
CA LYS A 456 -1.08 1.80 -28.88
C LYS A 456 -0.72 0.35 -29.20
N VAL A 457 -1.73 -0.52 -29.30
CA VAL A 457 -1.58 -1.91 -29.77
C VAL A 457 -1.95 -1.97 -31.25
N SER A 458 -1.21 -2.77 -32.02
CA SER A 458 -1.40 -2.84 -33.47
C SER A 458 -1.28 -4.26 -34.02
N TRP A 459 -1.99 -4.51 -35.12
CA TRP A 459 -1.92 -5.73 -35.91
C TRP A 459 -1.60 -5.39 -37.36
N ARG A 460 -0.57 -6.02 -37.93
CA ARG A 460 -0.09 -5.72 -39.29
C ARG A 460 0.18 -7.01 -40.06
N PRO A 461 -0.80 -7.55 -40.81
CA PRO A 461 -0.54 -8.60 -41.77
C PRO A 461 0.45 -8.16 -42.84
N THR A 462 1.12 -9.14 -43.42
CA THR A 462 2.21 -8.96 -44.37
C THR A 462 1.95 -9.77 -45.62
N GLY A 463 1.98 -9.10 -46.78
CA GLY A 463 1.57 -9.71 -48.05
C GLY A 463 0.06 -9.92 -48.16
N LEU A 464 -0.43 -10.01 -49.40
CA LEU A 464 -1.84 -10.29 -49.67
C LEU A 464 -1.99 -11.64 -50.36
N PRO A 465 -2.98 -12.47 -49.99
CA PRO A 465 -3.90 -12.34 -48.85
C PRO A 465 -3.25 -12.90 -47.57
N ALA A 466 -3.21 -12.14 -46.48
CA ALA A 466 -2.88 -12.66 -45.16
C ALA A 466 -4.11 -12.44 -44.29
N ASP A 467 -4.80 -13.54 -43.98
CA ASP A 467 -5.99 -13.54 -43.14
C ASP A 467 -5.56 -14.02 -41.75
N THR A 468 -5.74 -13.16 -40.75
CA THR A 468 -5.58 -13.51 -39.33
C THR A 468 -6.83 -13.18 -38.57
N THR A 469 -7.13 -14.04 -37.59
CA THR A 469 -8.25 -13.87 -36.69
C THR A 469 -7.73 -13.71 -35.26
N TRP A 470 -8.30 -12.76 -34.53
CA TRP A 470 -7.89 -12.38 -33.17
C TRP A 470 -9.10 -12.27 -32.25
N ASP A 471 -8.89 -12.54 -30.97
CA ASP A 471 -9.93 -12.45 -29.93
C ASP A 471 -9.33 -12.00 -28.57
N ASN A 472 -10.17 -11.60 -27.63
CA ASN A 472 -9.86 -11.38 -26.21
C ASN A 472 -8.60 -10.53 -25.97
N LEU A 473 -8.55 -9.32 -26.55
CA LEU A 473 -7.49 -8.37 -26.22
C LEU A 473 -7.66 -7.93 -24.76
N LYS A 474 -6.61 -8.10 -23.95
CA LYS A 474 -6.52 -7.60 -22.59
C LYS A 474 -5.24 -6.80 -22.41
N VAL A 475 -5.39 -5.59 -21.89
CA VAL A 475 -4.32 -4.66 -21.54
C VAL A 475 -4.48 -4.30 -20.07
N THR A 476 -3.47 -4.61 -19.27
CA THR A 476 -3.47 -4.36 -17.82
C THR A 476 -2.18 -3.68 -17.44
N PHE A 477 -2.23 -2.72 -16.52
CA PHE A 477 -1.01 -2.36 -15.80
C PHE A 477 -0.59 -3.56 -14.97
N ILE A 478 0.70 -3.91 -15.02
CA ILE A 478 1.29 -4.88 -14.11
C ILE A 478 2.14 -4.11 -13.13
N ASP A 479 2.14 -4.57 -11.89
CA ASP A 479 3.02 -4.03 -10.89
C ASP A 479 4.42 -4.59 -11.13
N PRO A 480 5.41 -3.77 -11.54
CA PRO A 480 6.77 -4.26 -11.71
C PRO A 480 7.43 -4.59 -10.39
N ILE A 481 6.77 -4.41 -9.24
CA ILE A 481 7.35 -4.68 -7.92
C ILE A 481 7.97 -6.08 -7.85
N HIS A 482 7.55 -7.08 -8.63
CA HIS A 482 8.10 -8.43 -8.53
C HIS A 482 8.91 -8.89 -9.76
N PRO A 483 10.26 -8.74 -9.77
CA PRO A 483 11.12 -9.49 -10.68
C PRO A 483 10.79 -10.97 -10.75
N PHE A 484 10.53 -11.60 -9.61
CA PHE A 484 10.23 -13.02 -9.53
C PHE A 484 9.28 -13.28 -8.38
N VAL A 485 8.26 -14.10 -8.61
CA VAL A 485 7.38 -14.67 -7.58
C VAL A 485 7.16 -16.12 -7.93
N ASP A 486 7.10 -16.98 -6.93
CA ASP A 486 6.60 -18.33 -7.04
C ASP A 486 5.84 -18.71 -5.77
N THR A 487 4.52 -18.83 -5.88
CA THR A 487 3.66 -19.20 -4.75
C THR A 487 3.69 -20.69 -4.44
N PHE A 488 4.24 -21.54 -5.31
CA PHE A 488 4.14 -23.01 -5.18
C PHE A 488 2.70 -23.59 -5.12
N ASP A 489 1.66 -22.76 -5.31
CA ASP A 489 0.25 -23.12 -5.30
C ASP A 489 -0.16 -23.96 -6.53
N THR A 490 0.09 -25.25 -6.46
CA THR A 490 -0.39 -26.21 -7.44
C THR A 490 -0.65 -27.57 -6.81
N LEU A 491 -1.34 -28.43 -7.55
CA LEU A 491 -1.51 -29.83 -7.20
C LEU A 491 -0.16 -30.51 -6.94
N ASP A 492 -0.14 -31.40 -5.94
CA ASP A 492 1.02 -32.19 -5.55
C ASP A 492 1.73 -32.83 -6.76
N SER A 493 3.04 -32.62 -6.85
CA SER A 493 3.83 -33.08 -7.99
C SER A 493 5.30 -33.31 -7.66
N VAL A 494 5.88 -34.35 -8.24
CA VAL A 494 7.35 -34.55 -8.25
C VAL A 494 8.06 -33.68 -9.28
N ASN A 495 7.31 -33.09 -10.21
CA ASN A 495 7.81 -32.10 -11.16
C ASN A 495 7.62 -30.70 -10.58
N ILE A 496 8.70 -30.12 -10.05
CA ILE A 496 8.68 -28.77 -9.46
C ILE A 496 8.38 -27.66 -10.49
N ASN A 497 8.51 -27.96 -11.79
CA ASN A 497 8.17 -27.07 -12.90
C ASN A 497 6.71 -27.23 -13.37
N GLN A 498 5.84 -27.88 -12.59
CA GLN A 498 4.44 -27.98 -12.95
C GLN A 498 3.72 -26.65 -12.68
N ASN A 499 2.95 -26.20 -13.68
CA ASN A 499 2.09 -25.00 -13.62
C ASN A 499 2.84 -23.72 -13.22
N LEU A 500 4.04 -23.51 -13.77
CA LEU A 500 4.84 -22.30 -13.48
C LEU A 500 4.14 -21.02 -13.94
N ASP A 501 3.40 -21.07 -15.04
CA ASP A 501 2.63 -19.97 -15.60
C ASP A 501 1.62 -19.39 -14.60
N VAL A 502 0.95 -20.25 -13.83
CA VAL A 502 -0.01 -19.85 -12.80
C VAL A 502 0.72 -19.36 -11.55
N ARG A 503 1.70 -20.11 -11.07
CA ARG A 503 2.36 -19.82 -9.78
C ARG A 503 3.30 -18.62 -9.80
N GLN A 504 3.78 -18.25 -10.99
CA GLN A 504 4.70 -17.14 -11.19
C GLN A 504 4.02 -15.99 -11.95
N GLU A 505 2.68 -15.93 -11.97
CA GLU A 505 1.94 -14.96 -12.78
C GLU A 505 2.22 -13.51 -12.37
N ASP A 506 2.47 -13.28 -11.08
CA ASP A 506 2.82 -11.99 -10.50
C ASP A 506 4.30 -11.60 -10.73
N GLY A 507 5.15 -12.56 -11.10
CA GLY A 507 6.53 -12.29 -11.51
C GLY A 507 6.62 -11.91 -12.99
N PHE A 508 7.40 -10.87 -13.33
CA PHE A 508 7.64 -10.55 -14.73
C PHE A 508 8.85 -11.30 -15.34
N ILE A 509 9.74 -11.88 -14.53
CA ILE A 509 10.78 -12.82 -14.97
C ILE A 509 10.37 -14.25 -14.58
N PRO A 510 9.72 -14.99 -15.48
CA PRO A 510 9.44 -16.39 -15.24
C PRO A 510 10.75 -17.20 -15.18
N SER A 511 10.78 -18.20 -14.33
CA SER A 511 11.93 -19.09 -14.19
C SER A 511 11.49 -20.54 -14.02
N GLY A 512 12.00 -21.40 -14.91
CA GLY A 512 12.09 -22.82 -14.62
C GLY A 512 13.06 -23.09 -13.48
N TYR A 513 13.01 -24.33 -12.99
CA TYR A 513 13.97 -24.86 -12.04
C TYR A 513 14.74 -26.04 -12.62
N THR A 514 16.06 -25.99 -12.50
CA THR A 514 16.95 -27.13 -12.72
C THR A 514 17.35 -27.79 -11.41
N LYS A 515 17.52 -29.12 -11.45
CA LYS A 515 18.00 -29.93 -10.34
C LYS A 515 19.42 -30.39 -10.66
N GLU A 516 20.41 -29.95 -9.89
CA GLU A 516 21.79 -30.44 -10.00
C GLU A 516 22.12 -31.42 -8.86
N ASP A 517 22.47 -32.66 -9.25
CA ASP A 517 23.11 -33.75 -8.48
C ASP A 517 22.40 -34.45 -7.28
N PHE A 518 22.66 -35.77 -7.23
CA PHE A 518 22.32 -36.87 -6.28
C PHE A 518 21.14 -36.76 -5.29
N GLY A 519 19.94 -37.16 -5.76
CA GLY A 519 18.92 -37.78 -4.89
C GLY A 519 17.97 -36.81 -4.17
N LEU A 520 18.02 -35.52 -4.51
CA LEU A 520 17.12 -34.51 -3.99
C LEU A 520 15.65 -34.85 -4.30
N ALA A 521 14.91 -35.17 -3.24
CA ALA A 521 13.46 -35.30 -3.27
C ALA A 521 12.83 -33.92 -3.11
N ALA A 522 12.95 -33.08 -4.15
CA ALA A 522 12.16 -31.84 -4.25
C ALA A 522 10.86 -32.13 -5.00
N SER A 523 9.75 -31.77 -4.38
CA SER A 523 8.39 -31.91 -4.92
C SER A 523 7.53 -30.75 -4.44
N ILE A 524 6.39 -30.55 -5.07
CA ILE A 524 5.33 -29.69 -4.56
C ILE A 524 4.37 -30.58 -3.78
N SER A 525 4.08 -30.22 -2.53
CA SER A 525 3.09 -30.92 -1.72
C SER A 525 2.36 -29.94 -0.82
N GLY A 526 1.03 -30.00 -0.83
CA GLY A 526 0.20 -29.10 -0.05
C GLY A 526 0.51 -27.64 -0.35
N GLU A 527 0.62 -27.31 -1.64
CA GLU A 527 0.86 -25.94 -2.12
C GLU A 527 2.21 -25.34 -1.71
N THR A 528 3.19 -26.17 -1.31
CA THR A 528 4.54 -25.72 -0.95
C THR A 528 5.62 -26.52 -1.65
N LEU A 529 6.80 -25.94 -1.85
CA LEU A 529 8.01 -26.66 -2.25
C LEU A 529 8.55 -27.46 -1.06
N THR A 530 8.39 -28.78 -1.10
CA THR A 530 8.92 -29.72 -0.11
C THR A 530 10.33 -30.19 -0.49
N LEU A 531 11.24 -30.19 0.47
CA LEU A 531 12.63 -30.62 0.36
C LEU A 531 12.91 -31.76 1.35
N ASP A 532 13.02 -33.00 0.85
CA ASP A 532 13.19 -34.21 1.68
C ASP A 532 14.55 -34.92 1.51
N GLY A 533 15.50 -34.27 0.83
CA GLY A 533 16.84 -34.83 0.61
C GLY A 533 17.84 -33.76 0.16
N ALA A 534 19.12 -34.11 0.21
CA ALA A 534 20.21 -33.20 -0.16
C ALA A 534 20.25 -32.91 -1.66
N GLY A 535 20.65 -31.69 -2.00
CA GLY A 535 20.88 -31.22 -3.37
C GLY A 535 20.45 -29.76 -3.56
N ASN A 536 20.42 -29.34 -4.82
CA ASN A 536 20.12 -27.95 -5.21
C ASN A 536 18.90 -27.86 -6.15
N VAL A 537 18.07 -26.85 -5.92
CA VAL A 537 17.04 -26.36 -6.84
C VAL A 537 17.48 -24.96 -7.29
N ILE A 538 17.68 -24.78 -8.59
CA ILE A 538 18.25 -23.56 -9.16
C ILE A 538 17.22 -22.95 -10.11
N ALA A 539 16.87 -21.68 -9.90
CA ALA A 539 16.11 -20.91 -10.87
C ALA A 539 16.98 -20.65 -12.11
N ASP A 540 16.47 -20.99 -13.29
CA ASP A 540 17.16 -20.82 -14.57
C ASP A 540 17.30 -19.35 -14.99
N ALA A 541 16.49 -18.45 -14.41
CA ALA A 541 16.50 -17.02 -14.73
C ALA A 541 17.75 -16.30 -14.21
N ASN A 542 18.23 -15.35 -15.01
CA ASN A 542 19.30 -14.43 -14.63
C ASN A 542 18.72 -13.10 -14.14
N PHE A 543 18.77 -12.86 -12.83
CA PHE A 543 18.24 -11.66 -12.20
C PHE A 543 19.21 -10.48 -12.19
N ASN A 544 20.42 -10.61 -12.76
CA ASN A 544 21.46 -9.59 -12.65
C ASN A 544 21.00 -8.18 -13.07
N HIS A 545 20.31 -8.08 -14.20
CA HIS A 545 19.83 -6.80 -14.74
C HIS A 545 18.74 -6.15 -13.89
N GLU A 546 18.05 -6.93 -13.06
CA GLU A 546 17.01 -6.44 -12.17
C GLU A 546 17.55 -6.12 -10.77
N LEU A 547 18.79 -6.44 -10.43
CA LEU A 547 19.28 -6.31 -9.04
C LEU A 547 20.41 -5.30 -8.87
N ILE A 548 21.18 -5.04 -9.93
CA ILE A 548 22.26 -4.07 -9.85
C ILE A 548 21.67 -2.66 -9.77
N TYR A 549 22.14 -1.87 -8.80
CA TYR A 549 21.72 -0.48 -8.53
C TYR A 549 20.24 -0.34 -8.18
N LYS A 550 19.60 -1.39 -7.66
CA LYS A 550 18.22 -1.33 -7.21
C LYS A 550 18.07 -1.85 -5.80
N ASP A 551 17.14 -1.26 -5.06
CA ASP A 551 16.68 -1.79 -3.79
C ASP A 551 15.74 -2.95 -4.05
N PHE A 552 15.94 -4.05 -3.33
CA PHE A 552 15.09 -5.23 -3.48
C PHE A 552 15.00 -6.04 -2.20
N ILE A 553 13.98 -6.87 -2.10
CA ILE A 553 13.78 -7.83 -1.03
C ILE A 553 13.69 -9.21 -1.65
N LEU A 554 14.51 -10.13 -1.16
CA LEU A 554 14.26 -11.55 -1.31
C LEU A 554 13.44 -12.01 -0.11
N SER A 555 12.19 -12.43 -0.34
CA SER A 555 11.29 -12.93 0.69
C SER A 555 10.85 -14.36 0.39
N PHE A 556 10.65 -15.16 1.42
CA PHE A 556 10.02 -16.47 1.31
C PHE A 556 9.51 -16.93 2.66
N ASP A 557 8.51 -17.79 2.63
CA ASP A 557 8.03 -18.48 3.81
C ASP A 557 8.74 -19.84 3.96
N VAL A 558 8.99 -20.24 5.20
CA VAL A 558 9.68 -21.48 5.51
C VAL A 558 9.06 -22.22 6.69
N VAL A 559 9.02 -23.55 6.59
CA VAL A 559 8.81 -24.45 7.74
C VAL A 559 9.95 -25.46 7.79
N MET A 560 10.62 -25.56 8.93
CA MET A 560 11.76 -26.46 9.16
C MET A 560 11.36 -27.60 10.10
N ASN A 561 10.90 -28.70 9.51
CA ASN A 561 10.47 -29.90 10.24
C ASN A 561 11.62 -30.84 10.60
N ASP A 562 12.80 -30.67 9.98
CA ASP A 562 13.95 -31.53 10.23
C ASP A 562 14.46 -31.45 11.68
N THR A 563 14.58 -32.62 12.30
CA THR A 563 14.98 -32.76 13.71
C THR A 563 16.49 -32.89 13.95
N SER A 564 17.30 -32.92 12.89
CA SER A 564 18.76 -33.04 12.97
C SER A 564 19.46 -31.68 12.92
N ASP A 565 20.79 -31.68 12.83
CA ASP A 565 21.62 -30.49 12.65
C ASP A 565 21.79 -30.09 11.17
N GLN A 566 20.99 -30.69 10.28
CA GLN A 566 20.94 -30.36 8.86
C GLN A 566 20.23 -29.04 8.62
N TRP A 567 20.40 -28.50 7.43
CA TRP A 567 19.97 -27.16 7.05
C TRP A 567 19.45 -27.11 5.63
N ILE A 568 18.60 -26.12 5.37
CA ILE A 568 18.33 -25.60 4.03
C ILE A 568 18.90 -24.19 3.91
N ALA A 569 19.05 -23.70 2.71
CA ALA A 569 19.44 -22.32 2.48
C ALA A 569 18.86 -21.78 1.18
N VAL A 570 18.61 -20.47 1.17
CA VAL A 570 18.11 -19.73 0.02
C VAL A 570 19.08 -18.60 -0.27
N TYR A 571 19.58 -18.52 -1.51
CA TYR A 571 20.59 -17.55 -1.92
C TYR A 571 20.24 -16.89 -3.24
N LEU A 572 20.81 -15.69 -3.42
CA LEU A 572 21.05 -15.12 -4.72
C LEU A 572 22.50 -15.43 -5.15
N TYR A 573 22.65 -16.46 -5.98
CA TYR A 573 23.95 -17.01 -6.37
C TYR A 573 24.59 -16.24 -7.53
N ASP A 574 25.87 -15.90 -7.38
CA ASP A 574 26.72 -15.34 -8.44
C ASP A 574 27.47 -16.43 -9.21
N SER A 575 27.35 -16.49 -10.53
CA SER A 575 28.07 -17.45 -11.38
C SER A 575 29.60 -17.35 -11.33
N ASN A 576 30.17 -16.21 -10.93
CA ASN A 576 31.61 -16.03 -10.76
C ASN A 576 32.12 -16.63 -9.45
N ASN A 577 31.22 -16.89 -8.50
CA ASN A 577 31.58 -17.66 -7.32
C ASN A 577 31.72 -19.15 -7.71
N THR A 578 32.85 -19.75 -7.34
CA THR A 578 33.14 -21.16 -7.61
C THR A 578 32.74 -22.11 -6.49
N TRP A 579 32.25 -21.59 -5.35
CA TRP A 579 32.00 -22.38 -4.15
C TRP A 579 30.53 -22.35 -3.72
N ILE A 580 29.83 -23.46 -3.97
CA ILE A 580 28.45 -23.69 -3.57
C ILE A 580 28.44 -24.20 -2.11
N GLY A 581 27.70 -23.50 -1.23
CA GLY A 581 27.25 -24.06 0.06
C GLY A 581 28.06 -23.78 1.33
N SER A 582 28.93 -22.76 1.39
CA SER A 582 29.40 -22.25 2.73
C SER A 582 30.15 -20.91 2.77
N SER A 583 30.49 -20.24 1.66
CA SER A 583 31.31 -19.01 1.78
C SER A 583 31.48 -18.09 0.56
N GLY A 584 30.79 -18.33 -0.56
CA GLY A 584 31.04 -17.52 -1.76
C GLY A 584 29.85 -16.73 -2.31
N SER A 585 28.65 -16.96 -1.79
CA SER A 585 27.47 -16.19 -2.19
C SER A 585 27.19 -15.18 -1.10
N ASP A 586 27.49 -13.91 -1.33
CA ASP A 586 27.44 -12.89 -0.27
C ASP A 586 26.01 -12.51 0.14
N PHE A 587 24.98 -13.04 -0.54
CA PHE A 587 23.58 -12.76 -0.27
C PHE A 587 22.75 -14.05 -0.10
N GLY A 588 22.36 -14.36 1.13
CA GLY A 588 21.47 -15.47 1.45
C GLY A 588 21.51 -15.90 2.92
N VAL A 589 20.69 -16.89 3.26
CA VAL A 589 20.50 -17.36 4.63
C VAL A 589 20.37 -18.89 4.68
N HIS A 590 21.00 -19.50 5.68
CA HIS A 590 20.79 -20.89 6.06
C HIS A 590 19.75 -20.96 7.20
N ILE A 591 18.78 -21.85 7.07
CA ILE A 591 17.84 -22.22 8.13
C ILE A 591 18.27 -23.58 8.69
N LEU A 592 18.66 -23.60 9.96
CA LEU A 592 19.20 -24.79 10.64
C LEU A 592 18.07 -25.61 11.28
N GLY A 593 18.18 -26.93 11.24
CA GLY A 593 17.22 -27.86 11.84
C GLY A 593 17.18 -27.82 13.36
N ASN A 594 16.21 -28.52 13.96
CA ASN A 594 15.97 -28.47 15.40
C ASN A 594 17.09 -29.09 16.25
N GLY A 595 17.99 -29.87 15.64
CA GLY A 595 19.17 -30.42 16.31
C GLY A 595 20.32 -29.45 16.45
N SER A 596 20.29 -28.30 15.76
CA SER A 596 21.30 -27.25 15.87
C SER A 596 21.00 -26.28 17.01
N ALA A 597 22.05 -25.78 17.67
CA ALA A 597 21.91 -24.72 18.68
C ALA A 597 21.63 -23.33 18.06
N GLY A 598 22.03 -23.11 16.81
CA GLY A 598 21.67 -21.92 16.04
C GLY A 598 20.33 -22.08 15.34
N ILE A 599 19.72 -20.96 14.97
CA ILE A 599 18.48 -20.92 14.19
C ILE A 599 18.82 -20.62 12.73
N PHE A 600 19.56 -19.54 12.50
CA PHE A 600 20.01 -19.14 11.17
C PHE A 600 21.52 -19.00 11.09
N LEU A 601 22.07 -19.16 9.89
CA LEU A 601 23.39 -18.62 9.53
C LEU A 601 23.18 -17.64 8.37
N VAL A 602 23.42 -16.36 8.59
CA VAL A 602 23.25 -15.31 7.57
C VAL A 602 24.61 -14.99 6.99
N ASN A 603 24.75 -14.94 5.65
CA ASN A 603 26.03 -14.62 5.01
C ASN A 603 26.51 -13.21 5.37
N ASP A 604 27.83 -13.08 5.54
CA ASP A 604 28.46 -11.97 6.27
C ASP A 604 28.02 -10.60 5.77
N MET A 605 27.75 -9.83 6.79
CA MET A 605 27.18 -8.52 6.85
C MET A 605 28.31 -7.47 6.98
N ASP A 606 29.59 -7.87 6.99
CA ASP A 606 30.75 -6.99 7.12
C ASP A 606 31.95 -7.37 6.21
N TYR A 607 32.61 -6.35 5.65
CA TYR A 607 33.57 -6.44 4.53
C TYR A 607 34.97 -7.05 4.85
N VAL A 608 35.14 -7.86 5.91
CA VAL A 608 36.49 -8.11 6.51
C VAL A 608 36.95 -9.58 6.51
N THR A 609 37.59 -10.03 5.43
CA THR A 609 38.65 -11.08 5.34
C THR A 609 38.46 -12.48 5.97
N ASP A 610 37.33 -12.84 6.59
CA ASP A 610 37.10 -14.19 7.11
C ASP A 610 36.52 -15.11 6.01
N PRO A 611 37.14 -16.25 5.67
CA PRO A 611 36.64 -17.12 4.62
C PRO A 611 35.35 -17.91 4.95
N ASN A 612 34.74 -17.77 6.14
CA ASN A 612 33.52 -18.51 6.52
C ASN A 612 32.30 -17.64 6.83
N HIS A 613 32.45 -16.31 6.86
CA HIS A 613 31.41 -15.28 6.68
C HIS A 613 29.94 -15.66 6.96
N LEU A 614 29.63 -16.15 8.16
CA LEU A 614 28.27 -16.51 8.59
C LEU A 614 28.00 -15.99 10.00
N ILE A 615 26.99 -15.13 10.17
CA ILE A 615 26.48 -14.72 11.49
C ILE A 615 25.49 -15.77 11.97
N THR A 616 25.82 -16.43 13.07
CA THR A 616 24.87 -17.32 13.76
C THR A 616 23.83 -16.49 14.49
N VAL A 617 22.58 -16.60 14.07
CA VAL A 617 21.43 -16.09 14.81
C VAL A 617 20.89 -17.21 15.68
N ASP A 618 20.96 -17.05 16.99
CA ASP A 618 20.35 -17.95 17.96
C ASP A 618 19.11 -17.31 18.60
N ALA A 619 18.44 -18.05 19.49
CA ALA A 619 17.24 -17.55 20.17
C ALA A 619 17.49 -16.24 20.92
N ALA A 620 18.68 -16.06 21.53
CA ALA A 620 18.98 -14.85 22.29
C ALA A 620 19.10 -13.61 21.40
N ILE A 621 19.55 -13.76 20.16
CA ILE A 621 19.58 -12.66 19.18
C ILE A 621 18.17 -12.32 18.71
N LEU A 622 17.31 -13.32 18.46
CA LEU A 622 15.89 -13.07 18.13
C LEU A 622 15.18 -12.34 19.27
N ASP A 623 15.30 -12.84 20.51
CA ASP A 623 14.70 -12.22 21.70
C ASP A 623 15.18 -10.75 21.86
N ALA A 624 16.47 -10.50 21.64
CA ALA A 624 17.05 -9.16 21.72
C ALA A 624 16.57 -8.21 20.60
N ALA A 625 16.16 -8.74 19.46
CA ALA A 625 15.56 -7.99 18.35
C ALA A 625 14.08 -7.66 18.58
N GLY A 626 13.54 -7.99 19.76
CA GLY A 626 12.13 -7.78 20.07
C GLY A 626 11.21 -8.83 19.45
N TYR A 627 11.76 -9.97 19.00
CA TYR A 627 10.95 -11.13 18.70
C TYR A 627 10.34 -11.62 20.02
N PRO A 628 9.00 -11.61 20.17
CA PRO A 628 8.36 -11.68 21.48
C PRO A 628 8.71 -12.96 22.26
N ASP A 629 9.28 -12.82 23.47
CA ASP A 629 9.67 -13.89 24.40
C ASP A 629 8.57 -14.96 24.64
N ALA A 630 7.30 -14.63 24.39
CA ALA A 630 6.16 -15.54 24.53
C ALA A 630 6.07 -16.60 23.41
N PHE A 631 6.71 -16.34 22.26
CA PHE A 631 6.78 -17.23 21.12
C PHE A 631 8.25 -17.64 20.95
N SER A 632 8.70 -18.62 21.74
CA SER A 632 9.97 -19.26 21.43
C SER A 632 9.97 -19.65 19.95
N TYR A 633 10.86 -19.08 19.14
CA TYR A 633 10.93 -19.33 17.69
C TYR A 633 10.80 -20.83 17.43
N ASP A 634 9.67 -21.24 16.87
CA ASP A 634 9.31 -22.64 16.67
C ASP A 634 9.53 -22.97 15.21
N LYS A 635 10.69 -23.54 14.89
CA LYS A 635 11.07 -23.81 13.50
C LYS A 635 10.07 -24.71 12.76
N THR A 636 9.16 -25.39 13.46
CA THR A 636 8.10 -26.23 12.87
C THR A 636 6.84 -25.45 12.47
N GLN A 637 6.79 -24.15 12.76
CA GLN A 637 5.77 -23.22 12.28
C GLN A 637 6.26 -22.49 11.03
N LYS A 638 5.30 -21.86 10.33
CA LYS A 638 5.57 -21.02 9.16
C LYS A 638 6.19 -19.71 9.64
N HIS A 639 7.33 -19.37 9.07
CA HIS A 639 8.03 -18.10 9.30
C HIS A 639 8.31 -17.42 7.96
N THR A 640 8.11 -16.11 7.90
CA THR A 640 8.49 -15.29 6.75
C THR A 640 9.90 -14.77 6.94
N ILE A 641 10.77 -15.05 5.98
CA ILE A 641 12.15 -14.62 5.98
C ILE A 641 12.34 -13.59 4.88
N GLU A 642 12.99 -12.47 5.20
CA GLU A 642 13.32 -11.45 4.22
C GLU A 642 14.79 -11.03 4.32
N LEU A 643 15.42 -10.84 3.16
CA LEU A 643 16.69 -10.17 3.00
C LEU A 643 16.44 -8.90 2.19
N ARG A 644 16.47 -7.74 2.87
CA ARG A 644 16.19 -6.44 2.24
C ARG A 644 17.51 -5.78 1.87
N SER A 645 17.79 -5.71 0.58
CA SER A 645 18.95 -5.04 0.01
C SER A 645 18.63 -3.57 -0.27
N TRP A 646 19.48 -2.68 0.24
CA TRP A 646 19.48 -1.26 -0.08
C TRP A 646 20.77 -0.84 -0.76
N VAL A 647 20.67 -0.10 -1.86
CA VAL A 647 21.82 0.39 -2.61
C VAL A 647 22.62 1.35 -1.73
N GLY A 648 23.89 1.04 -1.49
CA GLY A 648 24.75 1.95 -0.76
C GLY A 648 25.15 3.16 -1.60
N ALA A 649 25.59 4.24 -0.96
CA ALA A 649 25.92 5.52 -1.59
C ALA A 649 26.95 5.46 -2.76
N GLU A 650 27.77 4.41 -2.82
CA GLU A 650 28.76 4.22 -3.90
C GLU A 650 28.26 3.25 -5.01
N GLY A 651 27.02 2.76 -4.94
CA GLY A 651 26.35 1.90 -5.93
C GLY A 651 26.89 0.47 -6.05
N LEU A 652 28.05 0.16 -5.45
CA LEU A 652 28.73 -1.14 -5.59
C LEU A 652 28.60 -2.06 -4.37
N THR A 653 28.20 -1.52 -3.23
CA THR A 653 27.98 -2.27 -1.98
C THR A 653 26.62 -1.90 -1.46
N ASN A 654 25.78 -2.89 -1.27
CA ASN A 654 24.43 -2.72 -0.75
C ASN A 654 24.43 -3.07 0.73
N THR A 655 23.62 -2.38 1.52
CA THR A 655 23.28 -2.83 2.87
C THR A 655 22.24 -3.94 2.81
N VAL A 656 22.31 -4.94 3.67
CA VAL A 656 21.28 -5.99 3.79
C VAL A 656 20.68 -5.96 5.18
N ASP A 657 19.37 -5.88 5.27
CA ASP A 657 18.64 -6.17 6.49
C ASP A 657 18.16 -7.63 6.47
N PHE A 658 18.44 -8.36 7.53
CA PHE A 658 17.86 -9.67 7.77
C PHE A 658 16.64 -9.53 8.67
N VAL A 659 15.47 -9.90 8.15
CA VAL A 659 14.18 -9.73 8.82
C VAL A 659 13.48 -11.08 8.94
N VAL A 660 12.87 -11.34 10.09
CA VAL A 660 12.11 -12.56 10.39
C VAL A 660 10.75 -12.16 10.95
N ASP A 661 9.67 -12.58 10.28
CA ASP A 661 8.28 -12.26 10.62
C ASP A 661 8.06 -10.73 10.83
N GLY A 662 8.70 -9.92 9.98
CA GLY A 662 8.64 -8.45 10.06
C GLY A 662 9.60 -7.80 11.06
N HIS A 663 10.30 -8.57 11.91
CA HIS A 663 11.27 -8.04 12.87
C HIS A 663 12.69 -7.97 12.29
N LEU A 664 13.33 -6.80 12.36
CA LEU A 664 14.73 -6.60 11.96
C LEU A 664 15.66 -7.30 12.96
N ILE A 665 16.35 -8.34 12.50
CA ILE A 665 17.27 -9.14 13.32
C ILE A 665 18.69 -8.61 13.26
N GLY A 666 19.11 -8.07 12.11
CA GLY A 666 20.42 -7.46 11.95
C GLY A 666 20.60 -6.81 10.59
N THR A 667 21.63 -5.97 10.47
CA THR A 667 21.99 -5.25 9.25
C THR A 667 23.44 -5.54 8.88
N GLY A 668 23.73 -5.51 7.59
CA GLY A 668 25.05 -5.76 7.03
C GLY A 668 25.24 -5.25 5.65
N HIS A 669 26.16 -5.87 4.92
CA HIS A 669 26.60 -5.46 3.61
C HIS A 669 26.87 -6.66 2.71
N TYR A 670 26.56 -6.51 1.43
CA TYR A 670 27.07 -7.39 0.39
C TYR A 670 27.46 -6.55 -0.83
N SER A 671 28.35 -7.07 -1.67
CA SER A 671 28.76 -6.39 -2.89
C SER A 671 28.76 -7.35 -4.06
N PHE A 672 28.17 -6.92 -5.18
CA PHE A 672 28.39 -7.54 -6.47
C PHE A 672 29.35 -6.66 -7.25
N PRO A 673 30.66 -6.96 -7.23
CA PRO A 673 31.65 -6.12 -7.92
C PRO A 673 31.55 -6.21 -9.46
N ASP A 674 30.67 -7.05 -10.00
CA ASP A 674 30.57 -7.38 -11.41
C ASP A 674 29.11 -7.59 -11.90
N PHE A 675 28.99 -7.74 -13.22
CA PHE A 675 27.73 -8.01 -13.94
C PHE A 675 27.56 -9.51 -14.27
N SER A 676 28.02 -10.41 -13.41
CA SER A 676 27.84 -11.85 -13.65
C SER A 676 26.38 -12.28 -13.53
N THR A 677 26.08 -13.49 -13.98
CA THR A 677 24.75 -14.08 -13.84
C THR A 677 24.38 -14.20 -12.37
N ARG A 678 23.14 -13.83 -12.03
CA ARG A 678 22.55 -13.98 -10.70
C ARG A 678 21.37 -14.93 -10.79
N THR A 679 21.43 -16.06 -10.09
CA THR A 679 20.34 -17.06 -10.06
C THR A 679 19.86 -17.26 -8.64
N LEU A 680 18.56 -17.45 -8.44
CA LEU A 680 18.03 -17.85 -7.15
C LEU A 680 18.32 -19.35 -6.93
N GLN A 681 18.85 -19.72 -5.76
CA GLN A 681 19.17 -21.10 -5.43
C GLN A 681 18.62 -21.50 -4.08
N ILE A 682 18.04 -22.69 -4.03
CA ILE A 682 17.62 -23.36 -2.81
C ILE A 682 18.47 -24.61 -2.64
N ILE A 683 19.17 -24.71 -1.52
CA ILE A 683 20.09 -25.80 -1.23
C ILE A 683 19.61 -26.53 0.02
N SER A 684 19.63 -27.86 0.00
CA SER A 684 19.36 -28.68 1.17
C SER A 684 20.51 -29.63 1.46
N SER A 685 20.78 -29.85 2.76
CA SER A 685 21.76 -30.83 3.25
C SER A 685 21.12 -32.10 3.79
N PHE A 686 19.81 -32.31 3.61
CA PHE A 686 19.08 -33.40 4.25
C PHE A 686 19.56 -34.80 3.86
N GLY A 687 19.67 -35.68 4.85
CA GLY A 687 19.88 -37.10 4.62
C GLY A 687 18.57 -37.73 4.16
N ILE A 688 18.63 -38.83 3.39
CA ILE A 688 17.44 -39.59 2.92
C ILE A 688 16.74 -40.34 4.10
N SER A 689 16.94 -39.92 5.35
CA SER A 689 16.56 -40.65 6.56
C SER A 689 15.15 -40.35 7.10
N GLY A 690 14.35 -39.52 6.43
CA GLY A 690 12.94 -39.27 6.81
C GLY A 690 12.77 -38.45 8.09
N ASN A 691 13.66 -37.48 8.33
CA ASN A 691 13.72 -36.69 9.57
C ASN A 691 12.83 -35.43 9.59
N GLY A 692 12.02 -35.19 8.56
CA GLY A 692 11.02 -34.11 8.54
C GLY A 692 11.17 -33.12 7.39
N GLY A 693 12.35 -32.99 6.79
CA GLY A 693 12.56 -32.11 5.64
C GLY A 693 12.28 -30.62 5.95
N ALA A 694 12.01 -29.85 4.91
CA ALA A 694 11.56 -28.46 5.01
C ALA A 694 10.59 -28.14 3.88
N THR A 695 9.75 -27.12 4.08
CA THR A 695 8.91 -26.56 3.03
C THR A 695 9.22 -25.08 2.81
N ILE A 696 9.18 -24.64 1.56
CA ILE A 696 9.27 -23.23 1.15
C ILE A 696 7.99 -22.85 0.41
N ASP A 697 7.52 -21.63 0.64
CA ASP A 697 6.31 -21.07 0.06
C ASP A 697 6.54 -19.56 -0.24
N ASN A 698 5.75 -18.96 -1.13
CA ASN A 698 5.80 -17.54 -1.51
C ASN A 698 7.21 -16.97 -1.75
N LEU A 699 8.01 -17.68 -2.55
CA LEU A 699 9.37 -17.26 -2.87
C LEU A 699 9.34 -16.10 -3.85
N ALA A 700 9.72 -14.91 -3.39
CA ALA A 700 9.65 -13.71 -4.18
C ALA A 700 10.95 -12.90 -4.11
N LEU A 701 11.29 -12.31 -5.25
CA LEU A 701 12.23 -11.23 -5.39
C LEU A 701 11.40 -10.01 -5.78
N ARG A 702 11.33 -9.02 -4.88
CA ARG A 702 10.56 -7.80 -5.07
C ARG A 702 11.45 -6.58 -5.04
N TYR A 703 11.19 -5.57 -5.84
CA TYR A 703 11.73 -4.24 -5.63
C TYR A 703 11.22 -3.69 -4.31
N VAL A 704 12.07 -2.98 -3.60
CA VAL A 704 11.53 -2.04 -2.62
C VAL A 704 11.15 -0.79 -3.38
N PRO A 705 9.91 -0.29 -3.24
CA PRO A 705 9.61 1.08 -3.56
C PRO A 705 10.46 1.97 -2.64
N GLY A 706 11.72 2.19 -2.99
CA GLY A 706 12.61 3.03 -2.23
C GLY A 706 12.18 4.49 -2.31
N PRO A 707 12.76 5.38 -1.49
CA PRO A 707 12.75 6.81 -1.79
C PRO A 707 13.18 7.07 -3.23
N ASP A 708 14.14 6.28 -3.70
CA ASP A 708 14.61 6.31 -5.07
C ASP A 708 13.49 6.04 -6.03
N ALA A 709 12.60 5.08 -5.79
CA ALA A 709 11.44 4.90 -6.67
C ALA A 709 10.56 6.15 -6.72
N ALA A 710 10.38 6.85 -5.60
CA ALA A 710 9.60 8.09 -5.56
C ALA A 710 10.34 9.29 -6.21
N TYR A 711 11.65 9.42 -6.02
CA TYR A 711 12.47 10.42 -6.72
C TYR A 711 12.53 10.12 -8.21
N GLU A 712 12.81 8.89 -8.61
CA GLU A 712 12.92 8.47 -10.01
C GLU A 712 11.56 8.63 -10.70
N GLN A 713 10.45 8.27 -10.06
CA GLN A 713 9.11 8.55 -10.57
C GLN A 713 8.86 10.05 -10.73
N TRP A 714 9.27 10.87 -9.75
CA TRP A 714 9.19 12.32 -9.86
C TRP A 714 10.06 12.86 -11.00
N ALA A 715 11.31 12.40 -11.10
CA ALA A 715 12.28 12.84 -12.10
C ALA A 715 11.80 12.48 -13.51
N ILE A 716 11.29 11.26 -13.69
CA ILE A 716 10.62 10.80 -14.92
C ILE A 716 9.40 11.67 -15.22
N GLY A 717 8.55 11.94 -14.22
CA GLY A 717 7.36 12.79 -14.36
C GLY A 717 7.69 14.24 -14.71
N LYS A 718 8.85 14.74 -14.28
CA LYS A 718 9.42 16.03 -14.69
C LYS A 718 10.16 15.95 -16.03
N GLY A 719 10.34 14.78 -16.63
CA GLY A 719 11.06 14.61 -17.89
C GLY A 719 12.59 14.74 -17.77
N LEU A 720 13.14 14.51 -16.57
CA LEU A 720 14.57 14.43 -16.35
C LEU A 720 15.10 13.09 -16.86
N TYR A 721 16.01 13.15 -17.85
CA TYR A 721 16.61 11.95 -18.44
C TYR A 721 18.10 12.15 -18.72
N GLY A 722 18.88 11.06 -18.61
CA GLY A 722 20.26 10.99 -19.06
C GLY A 722 21.15 12.02 -18.36
N PRO A 723 21.83 12.95 -19.06
CA PRO A 723 22.68 13.94 -18.41
C PRO A 723 21.95 14.90 -17.47
N ASN A 724 20.62 15.00 -17.57
CA ASN A 724 19.81 15.92 -16.77
C ASN A 724 19.21 15.29 -15.52
N ASP A 725 19.27 13.97 -15.42
CA ASP A 725 18.72 13.16 -14.33
C ASP A 725 19.48 13.21 -12.98
N PRO A 726 20.83 13.39 -12.94
CA PRO A 726 21.55 13.30 -11.68
C PRO A 726 20.96 14.20 -10.58
N ARG A 727 20.67 13.63 -9.40
CA ARG A 727 20.17 14.34 -8.20
C ARG A 727 20.89 15.63 -7.84
N THR A 728 22.17 15.70 -8.17
CA THR A 728 23.07 16.82 -7.86
C THR A 728 23.12 17.89 -8.95
N LEU A 729 22.36 17.69 -10.03
CA LEU A 729 22.29 18.65 -11.12
C LEU A 729 21.19 19.67 -10.84
N ASP A 730 21.55 20.93 -11.05
CA ASP A 730 20.68 22.08 -11.14
C ASP A 730 20.54 22.40 -12.64
N VAL A 731 19.39 22.06 -13.24
CA VAL A 731 19.20 22.07 -14.70
C VAL A 731 18.95 23.50 -15.20
N GLU A 732 18.27 24.30 -14.40
CA GLU A 732 17.74 25.64 -14.60
C GLU A 732 18.69 26.74 -14.08
N LEU A 733 19.67 26.35 -13.26
CA LEU A 733 20.70 27.17 -12.64
C LEU A 733 20.17 28.19 -11.62
N ASP A 734 19.13 27.84 -10.88
CA ASP A 734 18.53 28.70 -9.85
C ASP A 734 19.09 28.48 -8.43
N GLY A 735 19.91 27.43 -8.28
CA GLY A 735 20.59 27.07 -7.04
C GLY A 735 19.97 25.89 -6.30
N LEU A 736 18.92 25.27 -6.82
CA LEU A 736 18.40 23.99 -6.35
C LEU A 736 18.83 22.87 -7.31
N ASP A 737 19.22 21.73 -6.74
CA ASP A 737 19.43 20.53 -7.55
C ASP A 737 18.15 19.69 -7.58
N ASN A 738 18.06 18.75 -8.53
CA ASN A 738 16.90 17.90 -8.73
C ASN A 738 16.42 17.22 -7.42
N TRP A 739 17.33 16.88 -6.50
CA TRP A 739 16.95 16.28 -5.24
C TRP A 739 16.26 17.27 -4.29
N HIS A 740 16.75 18.51 -4.20
CA HIS A 740 16.07 19.54 -3.41
C HIS A 740 14.77 20.00 -4.07
N GLU A 741 14.74 20.06 -5.40
CA GLU A 741 13.52 20.28 -6.20
C GLU A 741 12.45 19.24 -5.83
N TRP A 742 12.81 17.96 -5.80
CA TRP A 742 11.93 16.88 -5.37
C TRP A 742 11.48 17.02 -3.91
N ALA A 743 12.40 17.32 -2.99
CA ALA A 743 12.07 17.44 -1.57
C ALA A 743 11.10 18.61 -1.28
N TYR A 744 11.29 19.74 -1.94
CA TYR A 744 10.51 20.96 -1.71
C TYR A 744 9.36 21.16 -2.70
N GLY A 745 9.22 20.29 -3.71
CA GLY A 745 8.15 20.33 -4.69
C GLY A 745 8.29 21.46 -5.70
N GLY A 746 9.51 21.70 -6.18
CA GLY A 746 9.78 22.61 -7.29
C GLY A 746 9.74 21.94 -8.67
N ASP A 747 10.16 22.68 -9.69
CA ASP A 747 10.23 22.25 -11.08
C ASP A 747 11.66 22.44 -11.65
N PRO A 748 12.38 21.35 -11.99
CA PRO A 748 13.76 21.39 -12.48
C PRO A 748 13.89 21.96 -13.91
N TRP A 749 12.86 22.65 -14.42
CA TRP A 749 12.88 23.39 -15.67
C TRP A 749 12.48 24.86 -15.51
N VAL A 750 12.15 25.28 -14.29
CA VAL A 750 11.66 26.62 -13.97
C VAL A 750 12.51 27.18 -12.82
N ASP A 751 13.01 28.41 -13.00
CA ASP A 751 13.64 29.18 -11.90
C ASP A 751 12.56 29.54 -10.86
N ASP A 752 12.34 28.63 -9.91
CA ASP A 752 11.29 28.70 -8.89
C ASP A 752 11.81 28.52 -7.45
N ALA A 753 13.14 28.38 -7.25
CA ALA A 753 13.77 28.27 -5.94
C ALA A 753 13.31 29.32 -4.92
N VAL A 754 12.99 30.54 -5.36
CA VAL A 754 12.50 31.62 -4.48
C VAL A 754 11.13 31.32 -3.86
N ASP A 755 10.31 30.52 -4.55
CA ASP A 755 8.95 30.17 -4.15
C ASP A 755 8.90 28.86 -3.34
N VAL A 756 9.82 27.92 -3.57
CA VAL A 756 9.84 26.61 -2.88
C VAL A 756 10.81 26.51 -1.70
N LEU A 757 11.89 27.30 -1.68
CA LEU A 757 12.84 27.30 -0.56
C LEU A 757 12.20 27.74 0.76
N PRO A 758 12.69 27.21 1.91
CA PRO A 758 12.27 27.67 3.23
C PRO A 758 12.32 29.19 3.38
N LYS A 759 11.18 29.79 3.73
CA LYS A 759 11.00 31.24 3.80
C LYS A 759 10.64 31.68 5.21
N LEU A 760 11.40 32.65 5.72
CA LEU A 760 11.04 33.35 6.95
C LEU A 760 9.76 34.17 6.74
N VAL A 761 8.73 33.93 7.54
CA VAL A 761 7.43 34.61 7.45
C VAL A 761 7.29 35.70 8.50
N ASP A 762 7.63 35.39 9.75
CA ASP A 762 7.44 36.33 10.86
C ASP A 762 8.53 36.18 11.94
N THR A 763 8.70 37.24 12.72
CA THR A 763 9.46 37.23 13.98
C THR A 763 8.65 37.93 15.06
N THR A 764 8.16 37.17 16.03
CA THR A 764 7.17 37.65 17.00
C THR A 764 7.73 37.63 18.41
N ILE A 765 7.65 38.77 19.11
CA ILE A 765 8.05 38.84 20.52
C ILE A 765 6.91 38.26 21.37
N VAL A 766 7.00 36.98 21.73
CA VAL A 766 6.01 36.28 22.59
C VAL A 766 6.18 36.60 24.08
N SER A 767 7.36 37.04 24.51
CA SER A 767 7.57 37.61 25.85
C SER A 767 8.74 38.60 25.86
N PRO A 768 8.96 39.40 26.94
CA PRO A 768 10.08 40.35 27.01
C PRO A 768 11.48 39.73 26.81
N THR A 769 11.60 38.41 26.89
CA THR A 769 12.86 37.66 26.79
C THR A 769 12.84 36.53 25.75
N VAL A 770 11.71 36.32 25.08
CA VAL A 770 11.53 35.26 24.08
C VAL A 770 10.98 35.91 22.81
N THR A 771 11.70 35.73 21.71
CA THR A 771 11.18 36.01 20.39
C THR A 771 11.09 34.69 19.65
N GLU A 772 10.02 34.50 18.89
CA GLU A 772 9.82 33.34 18.03
C GLU A 772 10.11 33.74 16.59
N MET A 773 10.78 32.84 15.87
CA MET A 773 10.97 32.94 14.43
C MET A 773 10.03 31.96 13.77
N THR A 774 9.16 32.44 12.89
CA THR A 774 8.24 31.59 12.11
C THR A 774 8.70 31.52 10.67
N TYR A 775 8.95 30.32 10.17
CA TYR A 775 9.27 30.08 8.76
C TYR A 775 8.33 29.02 8.18
N VAL A 776 8.16 29.07 6.87
CA VAL A 776 7.39 28.09 6.09
C VAL A 776 8.29 27.40 5.10
N PHE A 777 8.05 26.14 4.83
CA PHE A 777 8.66 25.40 3.75
C PHE A 777 7.67 24.37 3.23
N ASN A 778 7.86 23.95 1.99
CA ASN A 778 7.09 22.86 1.44
C ASN A 778 7.75 21.55 1.87
N ARG A 779 6.93 20.56 2.22
CA ARG A 779 7.40 19.22 2.58
C ARG A 779 6.59 18.24 1.77
N MET A 780 7.27 17.28 1.16
CA MET A 780 6.58 16.12 0.60
C MET A 780 5.69 15.49 1.68
N LEU A 781 4.42 15.24 1.36
CA LEU A 781 3.57 14.43 2.23
C LEU A 781 4.23 13.07 2.33
N PRO A 782 4.43 12.54 3.55
CA PRO A 782 4.88 11.17 3.64
C PRO A 782 3.82 10.30 2.97
N ALA A 783 4.16 9.71 1.82
CA ALA A 783 3.84 8.30 1.65
C ALA A 783 4.33 7.64 2.95
N VAL A 784 3.56 6.72 3.52
CA VAL A 784 3.80 6.16 4.87
C VAL A 784 5.25 5.66 5.07
N ASP A 785 6.02 5.50 3.98
CA ASP A 785 7.43 5.09 3.93
C ASP A 785 8.40 6.10 3.26
N SER A 786 8.08 7.39 3.09
CA SER A 786 9.05 8.36 2.54
C SER A 786 10.19 8.62 3.54
N PRO A 787 11.46 8.28 3.22
CA PRO A 787 12.58 8.41 4.15
C PRO A 787 13.17 9.83 4.18
N ILE A 788 12.56 10.80 3.50
CA ILE A 788 13.03 12.19 3.59
C ILE A 788 12.79 12.73 5.00
N LEU A 789 13.87 12.89 5.75
CA LEU A 789 13.89 13.47 7.08
C LEU A 789 14.17 14.97 7.01
N TYR A 790 13.27 15.76 7.61
CA TYR A 790 13.42 17.20 7.75
C TYR A 790 13.81 17.51 9.19
N GLN A 791 15.08 17.86 9.41
CA GLN A 791 15.65 18.11 10.73
C GLN A 791 16.10 19.55 10.87
N LEU A 792 15.83 20.15 12.03
CA LEU A 792 16.17 21.54 12.30
C LEU A 792 17.33 21.63 13.28
N TYR A 793 18.34 22.38 12.87
CA TYR A 793 19.58 22.59 13.60
C TYR A 793 19.73 24.05 13.99
N LYS A 794 20.39 24.32 15.13
CA LYS A 794 20.82 25.67 15.53
C LYS A 794 22.31 25.75 15.81
N ALA A 795 22.86 26.92 15.54
CA ALA A 795 24.23 27.26 15.88
C ALA A 795 24.31 28.69 16.43
N SER A 796 25.22 28.92 17.38
CA SER A 796 25.49 30.28 17.89
C SER A 796 26.29 31.15 16.90
N ASN A 797 27.00 30.53 15.95
CA ASN A 797 27.69 31.20 14.84
C ASN A 797 27.96 30.22 13.68
N LEU A 798 28.29 30.71 12.49
CA LEU A 798 28.62 29.87 11.31
C LEU A 798 30.01 29.21 11.35
N THR A 799 30.82 29.47 12.39
CA THR A 799 32.20 28.97 12.49
C THR A 799 32.35 27.77 13.41
N ILE A 800 31.31 27.39 14.14
CA ILE A 800 31.30 26.17 14.96
C ILE A 800 30.98 24.95 14.10
N THR A 801 31.68 23.86 14.38
CA THR A 801 31.55 22.58 13.64
C THR A 801 30.42 21.70 14.16
N SER A 802 29.73 22.12 15.22
CA SER A 802 28.64 21.37 15.84
C SER A 802 27.38 22.23 15.85
N TRP A 803 26.33 21.71 15.23
CA TRP A 803 24.99 22.27 15.33
C TRP A 803 24.19 21.45 16.36
N ASP A 804 23.37 22.13 17.14
CA ASP A 804 22.50 21.48 18.12
C ASP A 804 21.13 21.19 17.48
N ASP A 805 20.58 19.99 17.70
CA ASP A 805 19.22 19.67 17.28
C ASP A 805 18.19 20.57 17.98
N ILE A 806 17.14 20.94 17.24
CA ILE A 806 15.95 21.60 17.77
C ILE A 806 14.81 20.60 17.72
N THR A 807 14.40 20.10 18.89
CA THR A 807 13.17 19.30 18.99
C THR A 807 11.94 20.20 18.76
N PHE A 808 11.05 19.77 17.86
CA PHE A 808 9.86 20.51 17.48
C PHE A 808 8.94 20.73 18.69
N SER A 809 8.36 21.93 18.81
CA SER A 809 7.29 22.20 19.78
C SER A 809 5.93 22.46 19.13
N HIS A 810 5.89 22.73 17.82
CA HIS A 810 4.64 22.87 17.06
C HIS A 810 4.91 22.80 15.55
N VAL A 811 4.18 21.92 14.84
CA VAL A 811 4.13 21.84 13.38
C VAL A 811 2.65 21.97 13.00
N SER A 812 2.27 23.01 12.26
CA SER A 812 0.95 23.06 11.61
C SER A 812 1.13 23.00 10.10
N GLY A 813 0.68 21.91 9.49
CA GLY A 813 0.47 21.84 8.05
C GLY A 813 -0.91 22.39 7.71
N THR A 814 -1.02 23.28 6.71
CA THR A 814 -2.31 23.74 6.20
C THR A 814 -2.43 23.46 4.72
N GLN A 815 -3.41 22.62 4.38
CA GLN A 815 -3.92 22.24 3.04
C GLN A 815 -2.86 21.75 2.03
N PRO A 816 -3.22 20.77 1.17
CA PRO A 816 -2.34 20.40 0.05
C PRO A 816 -2.14 21.61 -0.86
N LEU A 817 -0.93 21.74 -1.42
CA LEU A 817 -0.66 22.66 -2.53
C LEU A 817 -1.42 22.17 -3.78
N ASP A 818 -1.38 22.93 -4.88
CA ASP A 818 -2.02 22.52 -6.16
C ASP A 818 -1.50 21.15 -6.66
N ASP A 819 -0.35 20.69 -6.14
CA ASP A 819 0.12 19.31 -6.19
C ASP A 819 -0.23 18.59 -4.87
N VAL A 820 -1.04 17.52 -4.99
CA VAL A 820 -1.51 16.69 -3.87
C VAL A 820 -0.39 16.00 -3.09
N SER A 821 0.84 16.05 -3.59
CA SER A 821 2.01 15.36 -3.02
C SER A 821 2.76 16.19 -1.98
N TYR A 822 2.42 17.48 -1.79
CA TYR A 822 3.14 18.40 -0.90
C TYR A 822 2.22 19.15 0.06
N ILE A 823 2.73 19.37 1.27
CA ILE A 823 2.13 20.27 2.26
C ILE A 823 3.06 21.42 2.59
N GLN A 824 2.46 22.58 2.84
CA GLN A 824 3.19 23.69 3.42
C GLN A 824 3.27 23.52 4.94
N VAL A 825 4.50 23.43 5.46
CA VAL A 825 4.81 23.30 6.87
C VAL A 825 5.16 24.65 7.45
N THR A 826 4.44 25.08 8.49
CA THR A 826 4.79 26.27 9.29
C THR A 826 5.47 25.85 10.59
N ASN A 827 6.70 26.30 10.80
CA ASN A 827 7.49 26.04 12.00
C ASN A 827 7.76 27.32 12.78
N SER A 828 7.64 27.24 14.11
CA SER A 828 7.96 28.32 15.04
C SER A 828 9.09 27.91 15.98
N VAL A 829 10.17 28.70 15.97
CA VAL A 829 11.39 28.42 16.75
C VAL A 829 11.57 29.51 17.81
N PRO A 830 11.41 29.18 19.10
CA PRO A 830 11.67 30.14 20.17
C PRO A 830 13.17 30.33 20.35
N TYR A 831 13.63 31.59 20.44
CA TYR A 831 14.99 31.91 20.82
C TYR A 831 15.05 32.83 22.04
N THR A 832 15.91 32.47 23.00
CA THR A 832 16.10 33.20 24.24
C THR A 832 17.55 33.66 24.39
N ASN A 833 17.75 34.94 24.70
CA ASN A 833 18.99 35.52 25.23
C ASN A 833 20.29 35.39 24.40
N SER A 834 20.26 34.94 23.14
CA SER A 834 21.40 35.10 22.23
C SER A 834 21.13 36.27 21.27
N PRO A 835 22.00 37.30 21.20
CA PRO A 835 21.82 38.41 20.26
C PRO A 835 21.97 38.00 18.80
N GLN A 836 22.55 36.81 18.52
CA GLN A 836 22.73 36.23 17.18
C GLN A 836 22.65 34.70 17.27
N GLY A 837 22.05 34.07 16.26
CA GLY A 837 21.96 32.62 16.10
C GLY A 837 21.64 32.28 14.66
N PHE A 838 21.98 31.06 14.26
CA PHE A 838 21.75 30.50 12.93
C PHE A 838 20.85 29.28 13.07
N ILE A 839 19.99 29.10 12.09
CA ILE A 839 19.09 27.95 11.99
C ILE A 839 19.36 27.33 10.61
N GLU A 840 19.43 26.01 10.56
CA GLU A 840 19.59 25.23 9.34
C GLU A 840 18.48 24.18 9.31
N LEU A 841 17.68 24.18 8.24
CA LEU A 841 16.82 23.06 7.92
C LEU A 841 17.65 22.10 7.08
N LYS A 842 18.00 20.96 7.65
CA LYS A 842 18.68 19.89 6.94
C LYS A 842 17.62 18.93 6.44
N VAL A 843 17.68 18.65 5.15
CA VAL A 843 16.93 17.56 4.54
C VAL A 843 17.93 16.42 4.37
N THR A 844 17.54 15.21 4.74
CA THR A 844 18.34 14.00 4.51
C THR A 844 17.44 12.89 4.02
N GLU A 845 18.01 12.02 3.21
CA GLU A 845 17.47 10.71 2.88
C GLU A 845 17.95 9.65 3.89
#